data_AF-W7I9Z7-F1
#
_entry.id   AF-W7I9Z7-F1
#
_cell.length_a   1.000
_cell.length_b   1.000
_cell.length_c   1.000
_cell.angle_alpha   90.00
_cell.angle_beta   90.00
_cell.angle_gamma   90.00
#
_symmetry.space_group_name_H-M   'P 1'
#
loop_
_entity.id
_entity.type
_entity.pdbx_description
1 polymer ?
#
loop_
_entity_poly.entity_id
_entity_poly.type
_entity_poly.pdbx_seq_one_letter_code
_entity_poly.pdbx_strand_id
1 'polypeptide(L)'
;MDESLFTAPACAVGPAHKLRGHPRLDSFCDEHGRHVLLRGFNVEATGKLPINAPVVGTPEFYDSDTVSYVGRPFRTLEKADEWFRRMAKWGVNIVRFIVVWEALEPKKLGEYDEEYIDYITGVIGKAREHGINVFIDGHQDTWSRFTGGSGAPQWTFHLAGLDPKKFRATCSAAFYTPESETAPKEEKPYKSPSDRLWPTNYGKFAVLTMFTLFFGGEKWAPNCVTPDGENVGAVLRRAYCNAYAYLASRVKHLDNIVGFDPMNEPTPGYLGLFALTEFDENVYLHLGYMPNALQGMALAGGARVEEVQNYRRSWPGPSVQGTPVNLNSKHHKSWVGPDIWKDLGVYKLSEKGHPILGDKSYTYFRNEHDTGEPVNFERDYYVPFVRQYQAAIKKALDGGKAADWIFVEPIPNLDPPSFKPFAPVISAHGEDLSDEIATHDHLVYAPHWYDIRVLFEKELWYPVNFNVTELAKGSRAMGSLTYFGKSGLVDNYTAQFATRVEQLAIFRPPHPETQTVESAVAKIKNTPTPLLIGETGVPFDMNSQSAYEDGDVHNQLVMMNAICGAMERLMMNWTLWTLSLETDCLRNPDGTLASTFACGEGWNSEDFSVVTRDPAMTEVPLDPSRTNPAPPANDNGHVLTRGKLFGELYKGCRATGAWVRPYAPKTAGDPIGAEFNAHKAVYTMSYTASDGKTEIARTTEVFVPVYHYMRRDVTLTWSVAPGGRRLGATKMLDGNYHLFSAADDAPFRYKGGDGYLELQYDIRQQMLTVTHTEKAAGCVIKLELSATLEPSTAPWWGWRWMRVFFSSFV
;
A
#
# COMPACT_ATOMS: atom_id res chain seq x y z
N MET A 1 26.52 -22.87 3.09
CA MET A 1 25.84 -21.89 3.95
C MET A 1 25.30 -22.66 5.13
N ASP A 2 25.32 -22.10 6.33
CA ASP A 2 24.84 -22.82 7.51
C ASP A 2 23.31 -22.96 7.44
N GLU A 3 22.80 -24.17 7.21
CA GLU A 3 21.35 -24.43 7.09
C GLU A 3 20.58 -23.99 8.34
N SER A 4 21.25 -23.91 9.50
CA SER A 4 20.65 -23.43 10.75
C SER A 4 20.09 -22.00 10.66
N LEU A 5 20.59 -21.15 9.77
CA LEU A 5 20.05 -19.80 9.55
C LEU A 5 18.62 -19.83 8.99
N PHE A 6 18.31 -20.81 8.13
CA PHE A 6 16.99 -20.96 7.52
C PHE A 6 16.06 -21.81 8.37
N THR A 7 16.58 -22.75 9.16
CA THR A 7 15.77 -23.63 10.01
C THR A 7 15.54 -23.07 11.42
N ALA A 8 16.37 -22.13 11.89
CA ALA A 8 16.12 -21.44 13.16
C ALA A 8 14.80 -20.65 13.05
N PRO A 9 13.91 -20.69 14.04
CA PRO A 9 12.76 -19.80 14.07
C PRO A 9 13.24 -18.35 13.94
N ALA A 10 12.67 -17.57 13.02
CA ALA A 10 12.86 -16.12 13.04
C ALA A 10 12.18 -15.53 14.29
N CYS A 11 12.50 -14.28 14.61
CA CYS A 11 11.80 -13.48 15.63
C CYS A 11 10.29 -13.81 15.60
N ALA A 12 9.82 -14.47 16.65
CA ALA A 12 8.45 -14.95 16.75
C ALA A 12 7.54 -13.75 17.00
N VAL A 13 7.28 -12.94 15.98
CA VAL A 13 6.11 -12.07 16.06
C VAL A 13 4.89 -12.96 16.25
N GLY A 14 4.85 -14.11 15.57
CA GLY A 14 3.78 -15.09 15.70
C GLY A 14 2.42 -14.48 15.33
N PRO A 15 1.39 -15.29 15.12
CA PRO A 15 0.05 -14.75 15.23
C PRO A 15 -0.11 -14.24 16.67
N ALA A 16 -0.22 -12.92 16.87
CA ALA A 16 -0.72 -12.42 18.13
C ALA A 16 -2.14 -12.95 18.24
N HIS A 17 -2.37 -13.91 19.13
CA HIS A 17 -3.55 -14.78 19.09
C HIS A 17 -4.88 -14.03 19.29
N LYS A 18 -4.83 -12.70 19.49
CA LYS A 18 -5.82 -11.69 19.08
C LYS A 18 -5.17 -10.31 19.17
N LEU A 19 -4.86 -9.67 18.05
CA LEU A 19 -4.55 -8.22 18.07
C LEU A 19 -5.77 -7.46 18.60
N ARG A 20 -5.53 -6.62 19.59
CA ARG A 20 -6.54 -5.71 20.17
C ARG A 20 -6.08 -4.27 19.98
N GLY A 21 -7.02 -3.32 20.09
CA GLY A 21 -6.64 -1.91 20.20
C GLY A 21 -5.85 -1.69 21.49
N HIS A 22 -4.71 -1.02 21.41
CA HIS A 22 -3.94 -0.69 22.60
C HIS A 22 -4.76 0.27 23.48
N PRO A 23 -4.87 0.08 24.80
CA PRO A 23 -5.80 0.83 25.65
C PRO A 23 -5.47 2.33 25.80
N ARG A 24 -4.30 2.76 25.34
CA ARG A 24 -3.78 4.14 25.55
C ARG A 24 -3.03 4.74 24.36
N LEU A 25 -2.73 3.97 23.31
CA LEU A 25 -1.86 4.37 22.20
C LEU A 25 -2.58 4.04 20.89
N ASP A 26 -2.40 4.86 19.87
CA ASP A 26 -2.98 4.69 18.52
C ASP A 26 -2.30 3.54 17.76
N SER A 27 -2.36 2.33 18.33
CA SER A 27 -1.63 1.15 17.92
C SER A 27 -2.34 -0.12 18.41
N PHE A 28 -1.78 -1.28 18.08
CA PHE A 28 -2.26 -2.58 18.53
C PHE A 28 -1.57 -3.04 19.81
N CYS A 29 -2.21 -3.95 20.54
CA CYS A 29 -1.59 -4.75 21.58
C CYS A 29 -1.88 -6.25 21.41
N ASP A 30 -0.99 -7.08 21.96
CA ASP A 30 -1.19 -8.53 22.05
C ASP A 30 -1.99 -8.93 23.30
N GLU A 31 -2.26 -10.23 23.47
CA GLU A 31 -2.98 -10.77 24.62
C GLU A 31 -2.28 -10.54 25.98
N HIS A 32 -1.02 -10.13 25.98
CA HIS A 32 -0.22 -9.82 27.16
C HIS A 32 -0.16 -8.32 27.47
N GLY A 33 -0.83 -7.48 26.65
CA GLY A 33 -0.85 -6.04 26.80
C GLY A 33 0.44 -5.35 26.32
N ARG A 34 1.28 -6.04 25.52
CA ARG A 34 2.46 -5.44 24.90
C ARG A 34 2.05 -4.63 23.69
N HIS A 35 2.69 -3.48 23.47
CA HIS A 35 2.53 -2.71 22.26
C HIS A 35 3.07 -3.48 21.05
N VAL A 36 2.32 -3.52 19.96
CA VAL A 36 2.68 -4.25 18.73
C VAL A 36 3.00 -3.28 17.60
N LEU A 37 4.10 -3.53 16.88
CA LEU A 37 4.39 -2.90 15.58
C LEU A 37 4.29 -3.92 14.46
N LEU A 38 3.58 -3.55 13.41
CA LEU A 38 3.32 -4.34 12.21
C LEU A 38 4.07 -3.71 11.03
N ARG A 39 4.93 -4.49 10.40
CA ARG A 39 5.75 -4.08 9.25
C ARG A 39 5.76 -5.18 8.21
N GLY A 40 5.50 -4.83 6.97
CA GLY A 40 5.54 -5.81 5.89
C GLY A 40 5.31 -5.26 4.50
N PHE A 41 4.62 -6.04 3.69
CA PHE A 41 4.45 -5.80 2.25
C PHE A 41 3.01 -5.99 1.80
N ASN A 42 2.67 -5.32 0.72
CA ASN A 42 1.59 -5.75 -0.16
C ASN A 42 2.00 -7.03 -0.89
N VAL A 43 1.18 -8.07 -0.79
CA VAL A 43 1.45 -9.42 -1.29
C VAL A 43 0.24 -9.90 -2.07
N GLU A 44 0.33 -10.05 -3.37
CA GLU A 44 1.44 -9.68 -4.24
C GLU A 44 0.82 -9.16 -5.54
N ALA A 45 1.45 -8.16 -6.12
CA ALA A 45 0.86 -7.32 -7.17
C ALA A 45 0.36 -8.10 -8.40
N THR A 46 0.98 -9.23 -8.76
CA THR A 46 0.48 -10.11 -9.83
C THR A 46 -0.87 -10.75 -9.55
N GLY A 47 -1.36 -10.74 -8.31
CA GLY A 47 -2.72 -11.12 -7.93
C GLY A 47 -3.81 -10.25 -8.57
N LYS A 48 -3.45 -9.09 -9.12
CA LYS A 48 -4.36 -8.18 -9.83
C LYS A 48 -4.91 -8.76 -11.14
N LEU A 49 -4.18 -9.67 -11.77
CA LEU A 49 -4.50 -10.20 -13.10
C LEU A 49 -4.55 -11.73 -13.11
N PRO A 50 -5.36 -12.33 -13.98
CA PRO A 50 -5.44 -13.79 -14.05
C PRO A 50 -4.12 -14.40 -14.52
N ILE A 51 -3.97 -15.70 -14.30
CA ILE A 51 -2.85 -16.43 -14.86
C ILE A 51 -2.91 -16.36 -16.40
N ASN A 52 -1.77 -16.17 -17.05
CA ASN A 52 -1.69 -15.96 -18.50
C ASN A 52 -2.56 -14.79 -19.01
N ALA A 53 -2.63 -13.71 -18.22
CA ALA A 53 -3.41 -12.51 -18.51
C ALA A 53 -3.43 -12.19 -20.02
N PRO A 54 -4.59 -12.26 -20.68
CA PRO A 54 -4.67 -12.04 -22.12
C PRO A 54 -4.22 -10.62 -22.49
N VAL A 55 -3.70 -10.47 -23.71
CA VAL A 55 -3.27 -9.17 -24.22
C VAL A 55 -4.48 -8.26 -24.39
N VAL A 56 -4.40 -7.05 -23.83
CA VAL A 56 -5.47 -6.05 -23.92
C VAL A 56 -5.88 -5.82 -25.38
N GLY A 57 -7.18 -5.93 -25.65
CA GLY A 57 -7.77 -5.70 -26.97
C GLY A 57 -7.98 -6.96 -27.81
N THR A 58 -7.41 -8.11 -27.44
CA THR A 58 -7.68 -9.37 -28.17
C THR A 58 -9.03 -9.98 -27.76
N PRO A 59 -9.62 -10.89 -28.58
CA PRO A 59 -10.85 -11.57 -28.21
C PRO A 59 -10.77 -12.31 -26.87
N GLU A 60 -9.65 -12.96 -26.58
CA GLU A 60 -9.40 -13.72 -25.36
C GLU A 60 -9.42 -12.84 -24.11
N PHE A 61 -9.01 -11.57 -24.23
CA PHE A 61 -9.13 -10.61 -23.13
C PHE A 61 -10.58 -10.41 -22.68
N TYR A 62 -11.55 -10.53 -23.59
CA TYR A 62 -12.96 -10.37 -23.28
C TYR A 62 -13.71 -11.69 -23.05
N ASP A 63 -13.00 -12.81 -22.97
CA ASP A 63 -13.56 -14.14 -22.70
C ASP A 63 -13.38 -14.52 -21.22
N SER A 64 -14.30 -14.07 -20.38
CA SER A 64 -14.28 -14.34 -18.93
C SER A 64 -14.50 -15.80 -18.56
N ASP A 65 -14.97 -16.67 -19.47
CA ASP A 65 -15.18 -18.09 -19.17
C ASP A 65 -13.87 -18.87 -19.04
N THR A 66 -12.81 -18.35 -19.67
CA THR A 66 -11.47 -18.98 -19.72
C THR A 66 -10.51 -18.44 -18.66
N VAL A 67 -10.93 -17.43 -17.90
CA VAL A 67 -10.12 -16.76 -16.89
C VAL A 67 -9.97 -17.64 -15.65
N SER A 68 -8.76 -17.70 -15.11
CA SER A 68 -8.49 -18.33 -13.81
C SER A 68 -7.44 -17.54 -13.04
N TYR A 69 -7.64 -17.44 -11.73
CA TYR A 69 -6.68 -16.86 -10.80
C TYR A 69 -5.98 -17.93 -9.95
N VAL A 70 -6.28 -19.22 -10.16
CA VAL A 70 -5.65 -20.33 -9.45
C VAL A 70 -4.14 -20.29 -9.67
N GLY A 71 -3.39 -20.32 -8.58
CA GLY A 71 -1.94 -20.13 -8.61
C GLY A 71 -1.48 -18.67 -8.55
N ARG A 72 -2.34 -17.66 -8.48
CA ARG A 72 -1.92 -16.28 -8.17
C ARG A 72 -1.94 -16.05 -6.65
N PRO A 73 -0.88 -15.48 -6.04
CA PRO A 73 0.32 -14.94 -6.69
C PRO A 73 1.53 -15.88 -6.76
N PHE A 74 1.55 -17.00 -6.00
CA PHE A 74 2.78 -17.77 -5.79
C PHE A 74 2.99 -18.98 -6.71
N ARG A 75 2.06 -19.25 -7.62
CA ARG A 75 1.92 -20.45 -8.48
C ARG A 75 1.62 -21.73 -7.73
N THR A 76 2.32 -22.01 -6.62
CA THR A 76 2.13 -23.20 -5.78
C THR A 76 2.22 -22.88 -4.30
N LEU A 77 1.73 -23.79 -3.44
CA LEU A 77 1.82 -23.63 -1.99
C LEU A 77 3.26 -23.76 -1.47
N GLU A 78 4.11 -24.56 -2.13
CA GLU A 78 5.52 -24.70 -1.79
C GLU A 78 6.28 -23.39 -2.05
N LYS A 79 5.92 -22.69 -3.13
CA LYS A 79 6.49 -21.38 -3.42
C LYS A 79 5.98 -20.32 -2.45
N ALA A 80 4.71 -20.36 -2.07
CA ALA A 80 4.18 -19.51 -1.01
C ALA A 80 4.97 -19.72 0.31
N ASP A 81 5.16 -20.97 0.72
CA ASP A 81 5.95 -21.34 1.91
C ASP A 81 7.38 -20.80 1.84
N GLU A 82 8.07 -20.97 0.71
CA GLU A 82 9.43 -20.46 0.49
C GLU A 82 9.51 -18.94 0.70
N TRP A 83 8.57 -18.18 0.12
CA TRP A 83 8.55 -16.73 0.21
C TRP A 83 8.13 -16.24 1.59
N PHE A 84 7.14 -16.85 2.24
CA PHE A 84 6.76 -16.49 3.62
C PHE A 84 7.89 -16.77 4.61
N ARG A 85 8.63 -17.87 4.45
CA ARG A 85 9.84 -18.15 5.25
C ARG A 85 10.91 -17.08 5.07
N ARG A 86 11.12 -16.57 3.85
CA ARG A 86 12.06 -15.48 3.58
C ARG A 86 11.57 -14.16 4.19
N MET A 87 10.31 -13.82 3.99
CA MET A 87 9.68 -12.62 4.56
C MET A 87 9.80 -12.58 6.08
N ALA A 88 9.52 -13.69 6.78
CA ALA A 88 9.70 -13.78 8.23
C ALA A 88 11.15 -13.48 8.64
N LYS A 89 12.13 -13.98 7.89
CA LYS A 89 13.57 -13.71 8.09
C LYS A 89 13.99 -12.28 7.71
N TRP A 90 13.16 -11.56 6.97
CA TRP A 90 13.33 -10.12 6.73
C TRP A 90 12.72 -9.25 7.83
N GLY A 91 12.03 -9.86 8.79
CA GLY A 91 11.32 -9.17 9.86
C GLY A 91 9.90 -8.77 9.49
N VAL A 92 9.35 -9.31 8.39
CA VAL A 92 7.95 -9.11 8.01
C VAL A 92 7.06 -9.86 8.99
N ASN A 93 6.04 -9.18 9.50
CA ASN A 93 5.07 -9.78 10.41
C ASN A 93 3.61 -9.51 10.04
N ILE A 94 3.38 -8.77 8.96
CA ILE A 94 2.07 -8.54 8.38
C ILE A 94 2.18 -8.51 6.86
N VAL A 95 1.14 -8.94 6.16
CA VAL A 95 0.98 -8.71 4.73
C VAL A 95 -0.42 -8.18 4.42
N ARG A 96 -0.48 -7.20 3.53
CA ARG A 96 -1.72 -6.76 2.87
C ARG A 96 -1.94 -7.70 1.69
N PHE A 97 -2.87 -8.63 1.80
CA PHE A 97 -3.05 -9.71 0.84
C PHE A 97 -4.06 -9.31 -0.24
N ILE A 98 -3.55 -9.07 -1.45
CA ILE A 98 -4.30 -8.52 -2.58
C ILE A 98 -5.27 -9.59 -3.12
N VAL A 99 -6.57 -9.27 -3.11
CA VAL A 99 -7.63 -10.09 -3.72
C VAL A 99 -8.54 -9.20 -4.53
N VAL A 100 -8.61 -9.41 -5.84
CA VAL A 100 -9.54 -8.67 -6.70
C VAL A 100 -10.89 -9.37 -6.77
N TRP A 101 -11.99 -8.61 -6.90
CA TRP A 101 -13.34 -9.16 -6.95
C TRP A 101 -13.53 -10.15 -8.11
N GLU A 102 -12.93 -9.88 -9.27
CA GLU A 102 -12.96 -10.78 -10.43
C GLU A 102 -12.37 -12.16 -10.10
N ALA A 103 -11.39 -12.26 -9.21
CA ALA A 103 -10.81 -13.54 -8.84
C ALA A 103 -11.78 -14.40 -8.01
N LEU A 104 -12.65 -13.76 -7.22
CA LEU A 104 -13.64 -14.45 -6.39
C LEU A 104 -14.88 -14.85 -7.18
N GLU A 105 -15.31 -14.04 -8.14
CA GLU A 105 -16.58 -14.18 -8.85
C GLU A 105 -16.42 -13.86 -10.37
N PRO A 106 -15.58 -14.60 -11.11
CA PRO A 106 -15.10 -14.19 -12.44
C PRO A 106 -16.17 -14.21 -13.53
N LYS A 107 -17.10 -15.16 -13.45
CA LYS A 107 -17.99 -15.52 -14.58
C LYS A 107 -19.34 -14.82 -14.50
N LYS A 108 -20.03 -14.93 -13.37
CA LYS A 108 -21.35 -14.33 -13.16
C LYS A 108 -21.63 -14.10 -11.68
N LEU A 109 -22.62 -13.25 -11.43
CA LEU A 109 -23.18 -13.02 -10.11
C LEU A 109 -23.61 -14.33 -9.42
N GLY A 110 -23.13 -14.54 -8.21
CA GLY A 110 -23.38 -15.68 -7.33
C GLY A 110 -22.52 -16.92 -7.59
N GLU A 111 -21.64 -16.91 -8.59
CA GLU A 111 -20.79 -18.06 -8.92
C GLU A 111 -19.34 -17.82 -8.52
N TYR A 112 -18.99 -18.31 -7.34
CA TYR A 112 -17.65 -18.18 -6.78
C TYR A 112 -16.66 -19.19 -7.36
N ASP A 113 -15.42 -18.75 -7.56
CA ASP A 113 -14.31 -19.62 -7.95
C ASP A 113 -13.77 -20.38 -6.72
N GLU A 114 -14.37 -21.54 -6.44
CA GLU A 114 -13.99 -22.40 -5.31
C GLU A 114 -12.53 -22.85 -5.35
N GLU A 115 -11.99 -23.11 -6.55
CA GLU A 115 -10.62 -23.57 -6.72
C GLU A 115 -9.61 -22.47 -6.35
N TYR A 116 -9.89 -21.23 -6.78
CA TYR A 116 -9.09 -20.08 -6.38
C TYR A 116 -9.18 -19.82 -4.87
N ILE A 117 -10.39 -19.87 -4.30
CA ILE A 117 -10.62 -19.63 -2.87
C ILE A 117 -9.91 -20.69 -2.01
N ASP A 118 -9.94 -21.96 -2.43
CA ASP A 118 -9.18 -23.05 -1.79
C ASP A 118 -7.68 -22.79 -1.84
N TYR A 119 -7.17 -22.38 -3.01
CA TYR A 119 -5.77 -22.05 -3.20
C TYR A 119 -5.32 -20.92 -2.26
N ILE A 120 -6.01 -19.78 -2.25
CA ILE A 120 -5.61 -18.64 -1.40
C ILE A 120 -5.78 -18.94 0.09
N THR A 121 -6.76 -19.76 0.48
CA THR A 121 -6.89 -20.25 1.86
C THR A 121 -5.64 -21.04 2.27
N GLY A 122 -5.12 -21.91 1.38
CA GLY A 122 -3.86 -22.62 1.59
C GLY A 122 -2.64 -21.69 1.65
N VAL A 123 -2.57 -20.67 0.79
CA VAL A 123 -1.49 -19.66 0.78
C VAL A 123 -1.46 -18.87 2.09
N ILE A 124 -2.62 -18.40 2.57
CA ILE A 124 -2.74 -17.70 3.85
C ILE A 124 -2.36 -18.64 5.02
N GLY A 125 -2.70 -19.93 4.90
CA GLY A 125 -2.21 -20.97 5.81
C GLY A 125 -0.69 -21.06 5.88
N LYS A 126 0.02 -20.87 4.75
CA LYS A 126 1.49 -20.79 4.74
C LYS A 126 2.02 -19.54 5.44
N ALA A 127 1.37 -18.38 5.28
CA ALA A 127 1.73 -17.19 6.06
C ALA A 127 1.63 -17.47 7.58
N ARG A 128 0.57 -18.19 8.00
CA ARG A 128 0.34 -18.59 9.39
C ARG A 128 1.48 -19.46 9.95
N GLU A 129 1.95 -20.44 9.17
CA GLU A 129 3.05 -21.33 9.57
C GLU A 129 4.35 -20.57 9.88
N HIS A 130 4.55 -19.39 9.26
CA HIS A 130 5.71 -18.53 9.47
C HIS A 130 5.43 -17.33 10.41
N GLY A 131 4.28 -17.30 11.07
CA GLY A 131 3.94 -16.25 12.04
C GLY A 131 3.65 -14.88 11.43
N ILE A 132 3.19 -14.84 10.18
CA ILE A 132 2.86 -13.62 9.45
C ILE A 132 1.34 -13.39 9.51
N ASN A 133 0.97 -12.22 10.02
CA ASN A 133 -0.41 -11.74 10.03
C ASN A 133 -0.86 -11.32 8.63
N VAL A 134 -2.14 -11.40 8.35
CA VAL A 134 -2.73 -11.11 7.05
C VAL A 134 -3.96 -10.23 7.24
N PHE A 135 -4.06 -9.14 6.51
CA PHE A 135 -5.37 -8.54 6.24
C PHE A 135 -5.66 -8.64 4.75
N ILE A 136 -6.89 -8.99 4.41
CA ILE A 136 -7.32 -9.22 3.04
C ILE A 136 -7.77 -7.89 2.45
N ASP A 137 -7.21 -7.53 1.30
CA ASP A 137 -7.48 -6.29 0.61
C ASP A 137 -8.39 -6.54 -0.59
N GLY A 138 -9.55 -5.88 -0.57
CA GLY A 138 -10.50 -5.83 -1.66
C GLY A 138 -10.01 -4.96 -2.81
N HIS A 139 -8.98 -5.44 -3.49
CA HIS A 139 -8.16 -4.62 -4.36
C HIS A 139 -8.86 -4.27 -5.68
N GLN A 140 -8.64 -3.04 -6.14
CA GLN A 140 -9.06 -2.56 -7.45
C GLN A 140 -8.17 -1.40 -7.87
N ASP A 141 -8.00 -1.26 -9.18
CA ASP A 141 -7.46 -0.07 -9.81
C ASP A 141 -8.35 0.30 -10.98
N THR A 142 -8.85 1.53 -11.02
CA THR A 142 -9.72 2.01 -12.10
C THR A 142 -10.89 1.06 -12.37
N TRP A 143 -11.53 0.53 -11.31
CA TRP A 143 -12.64 -0.41 -11.33
C TRP A 143 -12.32 -1.83 -11.80
N SER A 144 -11.67 -2.01 -12.96
CA SER A 144 -11.52 -3.33 -13.59
C SER A 144 -10.38 -3.36 -14.61
N ARG A 145 -9.88 -4.56 -14.95
CA ARG A 145 -8.98 -4.73 -16.10
C ARG A 145 -9.60 -4.26 -17.40
N PHE A 146 -10.93 -4.34 -17.53
CA PHE A 146 -11.68 -3.84 -18.68
C PHE A 146 -11.81 -2.31 -18.74
N THR A 147 -11.21 -1.59 -17.80
CA THR A 147 -11.07 -0.14 -17.79
C THR A 147 -9.62 0.30 -17.63
N GLY A 148 -8.66 -0.61 -17.86
CA GLY A 148 -7.23 -0.32 -17.86
C GLY A 148 -6.51 -0.60 -16.54
N GLY A 149 -7.19 -1.17 -15.54
CA GLY A 149 -6.59 -1.50 -14.25
C GLY A 149 -6.89 -2.92 -13.78
N SER A 150 -7.55 -3.09 -12.63
CA SER A 150 -7.83 -4.38 -11.97
C SER A 150 -9.07 -4.26 -11.06
N GLY A 151 -9.66 -5.37 -10.58
CA GLY A 151 -10.75 -5.31 -9.60
C GLY A 151 -11.99 -6.09 -10.01
N ALA A 152 -13.03 -5.40 -10.46
CA ALA A 152 -14.36 -5.93 -10.71
C ALA A 152 -14.44 -6.82 -11.97
N PRO A 153 -15.27 -7.89 -11.95
CA PRO A 153 -15.47 -8.80 -13.08
C PRO A 153 -16.27 -8.18 -14.22
N GLN A 154 -16.14 -8.76 -15.42
CA GLN A 154 -16.76 -8.25 -16.65
C GLN A 154 -18.29 -8.11 -16.56
N TRP A 155 -18.94 -9.07 -15.89
CA TRP A 155 -20.40 -9.11 -15.80
C TRP A 155 -21.00 -7.87 -15.13
N THR A 156 -20.21 -7.12 -14.34
CA THR A 156 -20.64 -5.85 -13.74
C THR A 156 -20.97 -4.79 -14.79
N PHE A 157 -20.21 -4.74 -15.90
CA PHE A 157 -20.49 -3.84 -17.02
C PHE A 157 -21.75 -4.27 -17.76
N HIS A 158 -21.91 -5.56 -18.01
CA HIS A 158 -23.11 -6.08 -18.67
C HIS A 158 -24.37 -5.85 -17.84
N LEU A 159 -24.28 -5.99 -16.52
CA LEU A 159 -25.36 -5.65 -15.60
C LEU A 159 -25.74 -4.17 -15.68
N ALA A 160 -24.76 -3.29 -15.81
CA ALA A 160 -24.98 -1.86 -16.02
C ALA A 160 -25.46 -1.51 -17.45
N GLY A 161 -25.45 -2.45 -18.40
CA GLY A 161 -25.82 -2.23 -19.79
C GLY A 161 -24.68 -1.76 -20.71
N LEU A 162 -23.43 -1.97 -20.32
CA LEU A 162 -22.21 -1.55 -21.02
C LEU A 162 -21.49 -2.72 -21.72
N ASP A 163 -20.85 -2.41 -22.85
CA ASP A 163 -19.95 -3.31 -23.59
C ASP A 163 -18.49 -2.82 -23.48
N PRO A 164 -17.64 -3.50 -22.67
CA PRO A 164 -16.25 -3.11 -22.50
C PRO A 164 -15.43 -3.19 -23.81
N LYS A 165 -15.86 -3.95 -24.82
CA LYS A 165 -15.18 -4.01 -26.14
C LYS A 165 -15.22 -2.68 -26.88
N LYS A 166 -16.09 -1.75 -26.46
CA LYS A 166 -16.31 -0.45 -27.11
C LYS A 166 -15.58 0.70 -26.41
N PHE A 167 -15.10 0.50 -25.19
CA PHE A 167 -14.59 1.59 -24.35
C PHE A 167 -13.41 2.34 -24.95
N ARG A 168 -12.50 1.64 -25.64
CA ARG A 168 -11.40 2.30 -26.36
C ARG A 168 -11.94 3.21 -27.46
N ALA A 169 -12.85 2.71 -28.28
CA ALA A 169 -13.36 3.43 -29.45
C ALA A 169 -14.20 4.66 -29.09
N THR A 170 -14.84 4.62 -27.92
CA THR A 170 -15.65 5.71 -27.37
C THR A 170 -14.88 6.59 -26.37
N CYS A 171 -13.58 6.35 -26.16
CA CYS A 171 -12.79 7.01 -25.11
C CYS A 171 -13.42 6.87 -23.69
N SER A 172 -14.25 5.85 -23.46
CA SER A 172 -14.77 5.52 -22.13
C SER A 172 -13.70 4.97 -21.19
N ALA A 173 -12.65 4.39 -21.75
CA ALA A 173 -11.40 4.05 -21.07
C ALA A 173 -10.24 4.16 -22.07
N ALA A 174 -9.07 4.61 -21.61
CA ALA A 174 -7.84 4.56 -22.36
C ALA A 174 -7.16 3.21 -22.16
N PHE A 175 -6.83 2.59 -23.29
CA PHE A 175 -6.05 1.36 -23.37
C PHE A 175 -4.90 1.55 -24.33
N TYR A 176 -3.82 0.81 -24.12
CA TYR A 176 -2.78 0.62 -25.13
C TYR A 176 -2.90 -0.82 -25.66
N THR A 177 -3.43 -0.97 -26.87
CA THR A 177 -3.52 -2.26 -27.58
C THR A 177 -2.39 -2.38 -28.61
N PRO A 178 -1.99 -3.58 -29.07
CA PRO A 178 -1.02 -3.74 -30.16
C PRO A 178 -1.38 -2.95 -31.43
N GLU A 179 -2.67 -2.84 -31.73
CA GLU A 179 -3.19 -2.06 -32.86
C GLU A 179 -2.93 -0.55 -32.74
N SER A 180 -2.69 -0.05 -31.53
CA SER A 180 -2.30 1.34 -31.26
C SER A 180 -1.01 1.73 -31.97
N GLU A 181 -0.09 0.77 -32.15
CA GLU A 181 1.22 1.02 -32.75
C GLU A 181 1.11 1.28 -34.25
N THR A 182 0.19 0.56 -34.88
CA THR A 182 -0.07 0.56 -36.33
C THR A 182 -1.22 1.48 -36.75
N ALA A 183 -1.94 2.11 -35.82
CA ALA A 183 -3.05 3.01 -36.11
C ALA A 183 -2.61 4.22 -36.98
N PRO A 184 -3.50 4.78 -37.84
CA PRO A 184 -3.24 6.05 -38.53
C PRO A 184 -2.85 7.16 -37.55
N LYS A 185 -2.02 8.13 -37.96
CA LYS A 185 -1.48 9.18 -37.07
C LYS A 185 -2.57 9.96 -36.33
N GLU A 186 -3.74 10.09 -36.95
CA GLU A 186 -4.94 10.75 -36.45
C GLU A 186 -5.71 9.90 -35.42
N GLU A 187 -5.50 8.58 -35.41
CA GLU A 187 -6.10 7.60 -34.50
C GLU A 187 -5.07 7.02 -33.48
N LYS A 188 -3.80 7.43 -33.59
CA LYS A 188 -2.74 7.00 -32.65
C LYS A 188 -2.98 7.62 -31.27
N PRO A 189 -3.14 6.82 -30.21
CA PRO A 189 -3.29 7.35 -28.86
C PRO A 189 -2.02 8.10 -28.42
N TYR A 190 -2.21 9.09 -27.53
CA TYR A 190 -1.12 9.85 -26.95
C TYR A 190 -0.19 8.94 -26.12
N LYS A 191 1.13 9.03 -26.37
CA LYS A 191 2.17 8.35 -25.59
C LYS A 191 2.62 9.23 -24.42
N SER A 192 2.49 8.75 -23.19
CA SER A 192 3.23 9.32 -22.06
C SER A 192 4.66 8.74 -22.06
N PRO A 193 5.63 9.36 -21.35
CA PRO A 193 6.95 8.76 -21.11
C PRO A 193 6.94 7.45 -20.30
N SER A 194 5.77 6.85 -20.00
CA SER A 194 5.64 5.47 -19.48
C SER A 194 4.72 4.61 -20.36
N ASP A 195 4.29 5.13 -21.52
CA ASP A 195 3.28 4.57 -22.43
C ASP A 195 1.91 4.23 -21.79
N ARG A 196 1.64 4.65 -20.55
CA ARG A 196 0.42 4.25 -19.83
C ARG A 196 -0.32 5.44 -19.22
N LEU A 197 -1.58 5.56 -19.66
CA LEU A 197 -2.58 6.56 -19.24
C LEU A 197 -3.53 6.00 -18.18
N TRP A 198 -3.20 4.87 -17.56
CA TRP A 198 -4.13 4.13 -16.73
C TRP A 198 -4.75 4.98 -15.60
N PRO A 199 -4.03 5.84 -14.85
CA PRO A 199 -4.68 6.60 -13.77
C PRO A 199 -5.63 7.68 -14.32
N THR A 200 -5.49 8.07 -15.60
CA THR A 200 -6.44 9.01 -16.23
C THR A 200 -7.80 8.37 -16.47
N ASN A 201 -7.90 7.03 -16.41
CA ASN A 201 -9.18 6.34 -16.51
C ASN A 201 -10.10 6.64 -15.32
N TYR A 202 -9.57 7.03 -14.15
CA TYR A 202 -10.39 7.56 -13.04
C TYR A 202 -11.22 8.79 -13.46
N GLY A 203 -10.76 9.56 -14.44
CA GLY A 203 -11.48 10.70 -15.01
C GLY A 203 -12.30 10.37 -16.27
N LYS A 204 -12.54 9.09 -16.59
CA LYS A 204 -13.26 8.68 -17.82
C LYS A 204 -14.58 8.01 -17.54
N PHE A 205 -15.45 8.06 -18.55
CA PHE A 205 -16.84 7.66 -18.48
C PHE A 205 -17.09 6.29 -17.82
N ALA A 206 -16.33 5.24 -18.19
CA ALA A 206 -16.63 3.90 -17.69
C ALA A 206 -16.40 3.80 -16.17
N VAL A 207 -15.25 4.29 -15.70
CA VAL A 207 -14.90 4.28 -14.26
C VAL A 207 -15.83 5.22 -13.48
N LEU A 208 -16.04 6.45 -13.99
CA LEU A 208 -16.92 7.42 -13.36
C LEU A 208 -18.36 6.89 -13.23
N THR A 209 -18.89 6.26 -14.28
CA THR A 209 -20.23 5.67 -14.26
C THR A 209 -20.30 4.52 -13.27
N MET A 210 -19.37 3.56 -13.33
CA MET A 210 -19.43 2.37 -12.47
C MET A 210 -19.33 2.70 -10.98
N PHE A 211 -18.44 3.61 -10.57
CA PHE A 211 -18.39 4.06 -9.18
C PHE A 211 -19.63 4.83 -8.75
N THR A 212 -20.21 5.67 -9.63
CA THR A 212 -21.47 6.37 -9.34
C THR A 212 -22.61 5.38 -9.11
N LEU A 213 -22.72 4.37 -9.97
CA LEU A 213 -23.71 3.30 -9.82
C LEU A 213 -23.46 2.52 -8.54
N PHE A 214 -22.22 2.07 -8.31
CA PHE A 214 -21.87 1.30 -7.13
C PHE A 214 -22.22 2.03 -5.85
N PHE A 215 -21.82 3.28 -5.67
CA PHE A 215 -22.01 3.98 -4.40
C PHE A 215 -23.39 4.61 -4.25
N GLY A 216 -23.99 5.12 -5.33
CA GLY A 216 -25.20 5.95 -5.26
C GLY A 216 -26.25 5.66 -6.32
N GLY A 217 -26.19 4.52 -7.00
CA GLY A 217 -27.05 4.20 -8.15
C GLY A 217 -28.54 4.40 -7.90
N GLU A 218 -29.05 4.10 -6.71
CA GLU A 218 -30.46 4.25 -6.38
C GLU A 218 -30.95 5.69 -6.46
N LYS A 219 -30.09 6.64 -6.10
CA LYS A 219 -30.41 8.07 -6.09
C LYS A 219 -30.06 8.74 -7.41
N TRP A 220 -28.88 8.38 -7.94
CA TRP A 220 -28.24 9.09 -9.04
C TRP A 220 -28.55 8.49 -10.40
N ALA A 221 -28.93 7.21 -10.44
CA ALA A 221 -29.32 6.51 -11.66
C ALA A 221 -30.53 5.59 -11.41
N PRO A 222 -31.69 6.12 -10.95
CA PRO A 222 -32.83 5.30 -10.56
C PRO A 222 -33.44 4.49 -11.72
N ASN A 223 -33.17 4.88 -12.97
CA ASN A 223 -33.57 4.14 -14.17
C ASN A 223 -32.60 3.00 -14.56
N CYS A 224 -31.45 2.87 -13.89
CA CYS A 224 -30.50 1.79 -14.10
C CYS A 224 -30.91 0.59 -13.23
N VAL A 225 -31.80 -0.24 -13.78
CA VAL A 225 -32.36 -1.41 -13.10
C VAL A 225 -32.04 -2.70 -13.83
N THR A 226 -31.91 -3.77 -13.07
CA THR A 226 -31.84 -5.15 -13.57
C THR A 226 -33.17 -5.56 -14.23
N PRO A 227 -33.20 -6.67 -14.99
CA PRO A 227 -34.45 -7.21 -15.55
C PRO A 227 -35.55 -7.46 -14.50
N ASP A 228 -35.17 -7.76 -13.26
CA ASP A 228 -36.08 -7.99 -12.14
C ASP A 228 -36.53 -6.70 -11.42
N GLY A 229 -36.11 -5.53 -11.92
CA GLY A 229 -36.51 -4.22 -11.41
C GLY A 229 -35.69 -3.69 -10.24
N GLU A 230 -34.66 -4.41 -9.79
CA GLU A 230 -33.76 -3.93 -8.74
C GLU A 230 -32.69 -2.96 -9.29
N ASN A 231 -32.36 -1.89 -8.56
CA ASN A 231 -31.31 -0.96 -8.98
C ASN A 231 -29.94 -1.65 -9.05
N VAL A 232 -29.22 -1.42 -10.16
CA VAL A 232 -27.92 -2.05 -10.41
C VAL A 232 -26.89 -1.75 -9.31
N GLY A 233 -26.88 -0.54 -8.75
CA GLY A 233 -25.99 -0.15 -7.67
C GLY A 233 -26.15 -1.02 -6.42
N ALA A 234 -27.39 -1.23 -5.99
CA ALA A 234 -27.72 -2.09 -4.86
C ALA A 234 -27.23 -3.53 -5.08
N VAL A 235 -27.45 -4.06 -6.29
CA VAL A 235 -27.01 -5.41 -6.67
C VAL A 235 -25.49 -5.52 -6.63
N LEU A 236 -24.77 -4.54 -7.19
CA LEU A 236 -23.30 -4.53 -7.21
C LEU A 236 -22.72 -4.47 -5.79
N ARG A 237 -23.22 -3.59 -4.91
CA ARG A 237 -22.74 -3.53 -3.51
C ARG A 237 -23.01 -4.82 -2.75
N ARG A 238 -24.20 -5.40 -2.91
CA ARG A 238 -24.54 -6.69 -2.28
C ARG A 238 -23.64 -7.81 -2.80
N ALA A 239 -23.42 -7.88 -4.11
CA ALA A 239 -22.57 -8.90 -4.73
C ALA A 239 -21.12 -8.80 -4.23
N TYR A 240 -20.55 -7.59 -4.23
CA TYR A 240 -19.23 -7.31 -3.69
C TYR A 240 -19.11 -7.75 -2.23
N CYS A 241 -20.02 -7.29 -1.35
CA CYS A 241 -20.01 -7.67 0.07
C CYS A 241 -20.13 -9.19 0.25
N ASN A 242 -20.99 -9.85 -0.54
CA ASN A 242 -21.18 -11.30 -0.47
C ASN A 242 -19.93 -12.06 -0.92
N ALA A 243 -19.21 -11.61 -1.96
CA ALA A 243 -18.00 -12.27 -2.43
C ALA A 243 -16.90 -12.28 -1.35
N TYR A 244 -16.64 -11.13 -0.71
CA TYR A 244 -15.64 -11.07 0.37
C TYR A 244 -16.14 -11.72 1.66
N ALA A 245 -17.43 -11.63 1.98
CA ALA A 245 -18.01 -12.39 3.10
C ALA A 245 -17.91 -13.91 2.87
N TYR A 246 -18.06 -14.36 1.62
CA TYR A 246 -17.85 -15.76 1.29
C TYR A 246 -16.40 -16.16 1.54
N LEU A 247 -15.41 -15.41 1.02
CA LEU A 247 -14.00 -15.63 1.34
C LEU A 247 -13.73 -15.61 2.86
N ALA A 248 -14.26 -14.63 3.58
CA ALA A 248 -14.14 -14.51 5.03
C ALA A 248 -14.63 -15.78 5.74
N SER A 249 -15.77 -16.34 5.32
CA SER A 249 -16.32 -17.57 5.89
C SER A 249 -15.40 -18.78 5.69
N ARG A 250 -14.59 -18.79 4.62
CA ARG A 250 -13.62 -19.84 4.28
C ARG A 250 -12.35 -19.72 5.10
N VAL A 251 -11.87 -18.49 5.34
CA VAL A 251 -10.65 -18.24 6.11
C VAL A 251 -10.89 -18.06 7.62
N LYS A 252 -12.15 -18.05 8.09
CA LYS A 252 -12.48 -17.74 9.50
C LYS A 252 -11.79 -18.61 10.54
N HIS A 253 -11.34 -19.81 10.16
CA HIS A 253 -10.64 -20.75 11.05
C HIS A 253 -9.15 -20.40 11.27
N LEU A 254 -8.60 -19.47 10.48
CA LEU A 254 -7.22 -19.00 10.55
C LEU A 254 -7.09 -17.85 11.55
N ASP A 255 -6.19 -17.97 12.52
CA ASP A 255 -5.97 -16.99 13.59
C ASP A 255 -4.96 -15.88 13.24
N ASN A 256 -4.32 -15.98 12.07
CA ASN A 256 -3.43 -14.93 11.54
C ASN A 256 -4.15 -13.94 10.63
N ILE A 257 -5.45 -14.12 10.35
CA ILE A 257 -6.26 -13.09 9.70
C ILE A 257 -6.59 -12.03 10.75
N VAL A 258 -6.03 -10.83 10.56
CA VAL A 258 -6.22 -9.70 11.47
C VAL A 258 -7.33 -8.76 11.02
N GLY A 259 -7.77 -8.82 9.77
CA GLY A 259 -8.89 -8.03 9.29
C GLY A 259 -9.04 -7.97 7.77
N PHE A 260 -9.85 -7.03 7.32
CA PHE A 260 -10.23 -6.83 5.93
C PHE A 260 -10.18 -5.34 5.57
N ASP A 261 -9.69 -5.05 4.39
CA ASP A 261 -9.73 -3.72 3.76
C ASP A 261 -10.89 -3.72 2.75
N PRO A 262 -11.94 -2.89 2.95
CA PRO A 262 -13.17 -2.96 2.16
C PRO A 262 -13.00 -2.67 0.68
N MET A 263 -12.08 -1.79 0.30
CA MET A 263 -11.88 -1.37 -1.08
C MET A 263 -10.60 -0.53 -1.19
N ASN A 264 -9.67 -0.99 -2.02
CA ASN A 264 -8.48 -0.21 -2.37
C ASN A 264 -8.89 1.11 -3.06
N GLU A 265 -8.35 2.25 -2.62
CA GLU A 265 -8.44 3.59 -3.20
C GLU A 265 -9.86 3.97 -3.69
N PRO A 266 -10.85 4.04 -2.77
CA PRO A 266 -12.25 4.24 -3.11
C PRO A 266 -12.46 5.57 -3.83
N THR A 267 -13.02 5.53 -5.05
CA THR A 267 -13.20 6.72 -5.88
C THR A 267 -14.68 7.11 -5.99
N PRO A 268 -15.04 8.42 -5.94
CA PRO A 268 -16.43 8.88 -5.95
C PRO A 268 -17.20 8.69 -7.26
N GLY A 269 -16.51 8.43 -8.37
CA GLY A 269 -17.11 8.55 -9.70
C GLY A 269 -17.57 9.99 -9.96
N TYR A 270 -18.83 10.18 -10.34
CA TYR A 270 -19.41 11.50 -10.55
C TYR A 270 -19.90 12.16 -9.26
N LEU A 271 -19.96 11.46 -8.13
CA LEU A 271 -20.53 11.99 -6.88
C LEU A 271 -19.69 13.18 -6.36
N GLY A 272 -20.30 14.36 -6.25
CA GLY A 272 -19.60 15.60 -5.91
C GLY A 272 -18.88 16.27 -7.07
N LEU A 273 -19.07 15.80 -8.32
CA LEU A 273 -18.50 16.44 -9.49
C LEU A 273 -18.96 17.90 -9.57
N PHE A 274 -17.99 18.82 -9.67
CA PHE A 274 -18.27 20.24 -9.72
C PHE A 274 -19.16 20.60 -10.92
N ALA A 275 -18.81 20.20 -12.14
CA ALA A 275 -19.59 20.53 -13.33
C ALA A 275 -19.47 19.44 -14.40
N LEU A 276 -20.54 19.19 -15.16
CA LEU A 276 -20.50 18.26 -16.29
C LEU A 276 -19.60 18.71 -17.45
N THR A 277 -19.36 20.02 -17.56
CA THR A 277 -18.67 20.65 -18.69
C THR A 277 -17.20 20.93 -18.43
N GLU A 278 -16.71 20.65 -17.23
CA GLU A 278 -15.35 20.98 -16.78
C GLU A 278 -14.74 19.79 -16.06
N PHE A 279 -13.42 19.84 -15.86
CA PHE A 279 -12.71 18.93 -14.99
C PHE A 279 -12.06 19.72 -13.85
N ASP A 280 -11.95 19.09 -12.68
CA ASP A 280 -11.10 19.61 -11.63
C ASP A 280 -9.65 19.20 -11.89
N GLU A 281 -8.88 20.14 -12.46
CA GLU A 281 -7.46 19.97 -12.79
C GLU A 281 -6.56 19.71 -11.57
N ASN A 282 -7.07 19.91 -10.34
CA ASN A 282 -6.34 19.65 -9.10
C ASN A 282 -6.62 18.28 -8.49
N VAL A 283 -7.68 17.59 -8.92
CA VAL A 283 -8.12 16.30 -8.35
C VAL A 283 -7.76 15.13 -9.26
N TYR A 284 -7.96 15.27 -10.58
CA TYR A 284 -7.69 14.18 -11.52
C TYR A 284 -6.38 14.38 -12.27
N LEU A 285 -5.70 13.27 -12.59
CA LEU A 285 -4.57 13.29 -13.49
C LEU A 285 -5.03 13.54 -14.94
N HIS A 286 -4.58 14.62 -15.58
CA HIS A 286 -4.96 14.98 -16.94
C HIS A 286 -3.82 14.70 -17.94
N LEU A 287 -3.89 13.56 -18.62
CA LEU A 287 -2.95 13.19 -19.68
C LEU A 287 -3.69 12.49 -20.84
N GLY A 288 -3.27 12.77 -22.08
CA GLY A 288 -3.94 12.28 -23.28
C GLY A 288 -5.33 12.90 -23.47
N TYR A 289 -6.22 12.17 -24.14
CA TYR A 289 -7.59 12.65 -24.38
C TYR A 289 -8.40 12.67 -23.09
N MET A 290 -8.92 13.83 -22.71
CA MET A 290 -9.72 14.02 -21.50
C MET A 290 -11.06 14.65 -21.90
N PRO A 291 -12.10 13.84 -22.20
CA PRO A 291 -13.45 14.34 -22.44
C PRO A 291 -14.17 14.63 -21.12
N ASN A 292 -14.70 15.84 -20.92
CA ASN A 292 -15.45 16.17 -19.69
C ASN A 292 -16.67 15.24 -19.54
N ALA A 293 -17.33 15.23 -18.37
CA ALA A 293 -18.41 14.28 -18.10
C ALA A 293 -19.51 14.29 -19.18
N LEU A 294 -19.93 15.48 -19.65
CA LEU A 294 -20.90 15.65 -20.74
C LEU A 294 -20.41 15.01 -22.06
N GLN A 295 -19.17 15.31 -22.45
CA GLN A 295 -18.55 14.76 -23.65
C GLN A 295 -18.37 13.24 -23.54
N GLY A 296 -17.94 12.74 -22.39
CA GLY A 296 -17.74 11.31 -22.12
C GLY A 296 -19.05 10.52 -22.19
N MET A 297 -20.12 11.03 -21.58
CA MET A 297 -21.47 10.45 -21.69
C MET A 297 -21.93 10.41 -23.14
N ALA A 298 -21.78 11.50 -23.88
CA ALA A 298 -22.19 11.57 -25.28
C ALA A 298 -21.39 10.64 -26.19
N LEU A 299 -20.07 10.53 -25.99
CA LEU A 299 -19.21 9.58 -26.71
C LEU A 299 -19.66 8.14 -26.44
N ALA A 300 -19.94 7.78 -25.19
CA ALA A 300 -20.47 6.47 -24.82
C ALA A 300 -21.84 6.19 -25.45
N GLY A 301 -22.70 7.21 -25.58
CA GLY A 301 -23.97 7.18 -26.30
C GLY A 301 -23.87 7.09 -27.83
N GLY A 302 -22.66 7.18 -28.39
CA GLY A 302 -22.41 7.09 -29.84
C GLY A 302 -22.43 8.41 -30.60
N ALA A 303 -22.42 9.54 -29.89
CA ALA A 303 -22.24 10.83 -30.54
C ALA A 303 -20.80 10.99 -31.03
N ARG A 304 -20.64 11.69 -32.15
CA ARG A 304 -19.37 12.30 -32.54
C ARG A 304 -19.21 13.56 -31.69
N VAL A 305 -18.08 13.69 -31.00
CA VAL A 305 -17.82 14.83 -30.13
C VAL A 305 -16.62 15.60 -30.64
N GLU A 306 -16.80 16.91 -30.76
CA GLU A 306 -15.80 17.85 -31.24
C GLU A 306 -15.08 18.52 -30.07
N GLU A 307 -13.86 19.03 -30.33
CA GLU A 307 -13.06 19.81 -29.38
C GLU A 307 -12.79 19.10 -28.04
N VAL A 308 -12.53 17.80 -28.06
CA VAL A 308 -12.08 17.05 -26.88
C VAL A 308 -10.65 17.46 -26.55
N GLN A 309 -10.43 17.89 -25.31
CA GLN A 309 -9.12 18.34 -24.86
C GLN A 309 -8.11 17.20 -24.81
N ASN A 310 -6.87 17.51 -25.19
CA ASN A 310 -5.76 16.57 -25.19
C ASN A 310 -4.62 17.16 -24.37
N TYR A 311 -4.16 16.47 -23.34
CA TYR A 311 -3.16 16.98 -22.41
C TYR A 311 -1.81 16.26 -22.59
N ARG A 312 -0.72 17.03 -22.47
CA ARG A 312 0.66 16.52 -22.48
C ARG A 312 1.41 16.96 -21.23
N ARG A 313 2.43 16.19 -20.82
CA ARG A 313 3.30 16.58 -19.69
C ARG A 313 3.95 17.95 -19.96
N SER A 314 4.08 18.74 -18.91
CA SER A 314 4.74 20.05 -18.96
C SER A 314 5.52 20.33 -17.68
N TRP A 315 6.25 21.43 -17.67
CA TRP A 315 6.89 22.01 -16.48
C TRP A 315 6.73 23.54 -16.56
N PRO A 316 6.33 24.25 -15.47
CA PRO A 316 6.25 23.79 -14.08
C PRO A 316 4.90 23.21 -13.60
N GLY A 317 3.87 23.16 -14.44
CA GLY A 317 2.60 22.48 -14.12
C GLY A 317 2.58 21.02 -14.62
N PRO A 318 1.79 20.11 -14.04
CA PRO A 318 1.84 18.67 -14.37
C PRO A 318 1.54 18.41 -15.86
N SER A 319 0.57 19.14 -16.42
CA SER A 319 0.18 19.02 -17.82
C SER A 319 -0.12 20.37 -18.46
N VAL A 320 -0.01 20.44 -19.78
CA VAL A 320 -0.47 21.57 -20.60
C VAL A 320 -1.42 21.07 -21.68
N GLN A 321 -2.40 21.90 -22.03
CA GLN A 321 -3.31 21.63 -23.14
C GLN A 321 -2.54 21.60 -24.47
N GLY A 322 -2.80 20.54 -25.25
CA GLY A 322 -2.39 20.40 -26.65
C GLY A 322 -3.54 20.78 -27.60
N THR A 323 -3.43 20.38 -28.86
CA THR A 323 -4.47 20.62 -29.86
C THR A 323 -5.71 19.75 -29.55
N PRO A 324 -6.92 20.35 -29.43
CA PRO A 324 -8.16 19.59 -29.28
C PRO A 324 -8.41 18.67 -30.47
N VAL A 325 -9.13 17.57 -30.24
CA VAL A 325 -9.42 16.55 -31.26
C VAL A 325 -10.90 16.22 -31.36
N ASN A 326 -11.32 15.73 -32.52
CA ASN A 326 -12.66 15.21 -32.74
C ASN A 326 -12.65 13.69 -32.60
N LEU A 327 -13.53 13.13 -31.78
CA LEU A 327 -13.56 11.70 -31.47
C LEU A 327 -14.87 11.02 -31.94
N ASN A 328 -14.80 9.69 -32.06
CA ASN A 328 -15.92 8.80 -32.38
C ASN A 328 -16.64 9.09 -33.72
N SER A 329 -15.88 9.33 -34.80
CA SER A 329 -16.41 9.53 -36.16
C SER A 329 -17.22 8.33 -36.70
N LYS A 330 -16.98 7.13 -36.17
CA LYS A 330 -17.66 5.88 -36.53
C LYS A 330 -18.91 5.59 -35.70
N HIS A 331 -19.29 6.49 -34.78
CA HIS A 331 -20.49 6.36 -33.94
C HIS A 331 -20.57 5.05 -33.14
N HIS A 332 -19.43 4.57 -32.62
CA HIS A 332 -19.40 3.45 -31.70
C HIS A 332 -20.13 3.80 -30.40
N LYS A 333 -20.81 2.82 -29.81
CA LYS A 333 -21.56 2.97 -28.55
C LYS A 333 -21.00 2.05 -27.49
N SER A 334 -20.83 2.56 -26.28
CA SER A 334 -20.52 1.75 -25.10
C SER A 334 -21.77 1.09 -24.53
N TRP A 335 -22.94 1.71 -24.67
CA TRP A 335 -24.21 1.14 -24.24
C TRP A 335 -24.68 0.03 -25.18
N VAL A 336 -25.00 -1.13 -24.61
CA VAL A 336 -25.79 -2.20 -25.26
C VAL A 336 -27.28 -1.96 -25.03
N GLY A 337 -27.62 -1.44 -23.85
CA GLY A 337 -28.97 -1.07 -23.44
C GLY A 337 -29.27 0.43 -23.64
N PRO A 338 -30.29 0.96 -22.93
CA PRO A 338 -30.58 2.39 -22.93
C PRO A 338 -29.40 3.22 -22.39
N ASP A 339 -29.25 4.43 -22.90
CA ASP A 339 -28.29 5.40 -22.37
C ASP A 339 -28.90 6.04 -21.11
N ILE A 340 -28.52 5.52 -19.94
CA ILE A 340 -29.18 5.88 -18.68
C ILE A 340 -29.10 7.39 -18.39
N TRP A 341 -27.98 8.03 -18.75
CA TRP A 341 -27.74 9.45 -18.47
C TRP A 341 -28.54 10.34 -19.42
N LYS A 342 -28.64 9.94 -20.68
CA LYS A 342 -29.50 10.63 -21.66
C LYS A 342 -30.98 10.49 -21.29
N ASP A 343 -31.40 9.30 -20.91
CA ASP A 343 -32.80 9.00 -20.56
C ASP A 343 -33.24 9.72 -19.27
N LEU A 344 -32.33 9.92 -18.32
CA LEU A 344 -32.56 10.78 -17.13
C LEU A 344 -32.60 12.27 -17.45
N GLY A 345 -32.23 12.67 -18.67
CA GLY A 345 -32.11 14.07 -19.06
C GLY A 345 -30.90 14.77 -18.45
N VAL A 346 -29.82 14.04 -18.13
CA VAL A 346 -28.53 14.64 -17.71
C VAL A 346 -27.91 15.40 -18.87
N TYR A 347 -28.00 14.82 -20.07
CA TYR A 347 -27.61 15.47 -21.31
C TYR A 347 -28.58 15.15 -22.44
N LYS A 348 -28.51 15.94 -23.51
CA LYS A 348 -29.23 15.68 -24.77
C LYS A 348 -28.33 15.99 -25.96
N LEU A 349 -28.78 15.58 -27.15
CA LEU A 349 -28.13 15.96 -28.39
C LEU A 349 -28.92 17.10 -29.04
N SER A 350 -28.23 18.10 -29.55
CA SER A 350 -28.83 19.13 -30.40
C SER A 350 -29.32 18.53 -31.73
N GLU A 351 -30.05 19.31 -32.53
CA GLU A 351 -30.47 18.91 -33.88
C GLU A 351 -29.28 18.51 -34.78
N LYS A 352 -28.10 19.09 -34.52
CA LYS A 352 -26.86 18.78 -35.24
C LYS A 352 -26.10 17.58 -34.65
N GLY A 353 -26.64 16.92 -33.63
CA GLY A 353 -26.02 15.77 -32.97
C GLY A 353 -24.93 16.12 -31.95
N HIS A 354 -24.76 17.40 -31.60
CA HIS A 354 -23.76 17.83 -30.61
C HIS A 354 -24.30 17.67 -29.18
N PRO A 355 -23.47 17.25 -28.21
CA PRO A 355 -23.91 17.16 -26.83
C PRO A 355 -24.16 18.53 -26.22
N ILE A 356 -25.31 18.68 -25.57
CA ILE A 356 -25.69 19.86 -24.80
C ILE A 356 -26.26 19.42 -23.46
N LEU A 357 -26.25 20.32 -22.48
CA LEU A 357 -26.83 20.08 -21.17
C LEU A 357 -28.32 19.70 -21.28
N GLY A 358 -28.71 18.69 -20.52
CA GLY A 358 -30.10 18.30 -20.37
C GLY A 358 -30.79 19.10 -19.29
N ASP A 359 -31.96 18.64 -18.88
CA ASP A 359 -32.85 19.37 -17.97
C ASP A 359 -32.41 19.23 -16.50
N LYS A 360 -31.47 18.33 -16.20
CA LYS A 360 -30.89 18.11 -14.85
C LYS A 360 -29.78 19.09 -14.45
N SER A 361 -29.48 20.08 -15.30
CA SER A 361 -28.41 21.09 -15.10
C SER A 361 -26.98 20.53 -15.13
N TYR A 362 -26.01 21.42 -15.31
CA TYR A 362 -24.57 21.10 -15.31
C TYR A 362 -24.03 20.69 -13.94
N THR A 363 -24.78 20.96 -12.87
CA THR A 363 -24.42 20.66 -11.48
C THR A 363 -25.12 19.43 -10.94
N TYR A 364 -25.67 18.57 -11.80
CA TYR A 364 -26.51 17.43 -11.40
C TYR A 364 -25.91 16.69 -10.20
N PHE A 365 -24.62 16.32 -10.27
CA PHE A 365 -23.90 15.56 -9.24
C PHE A 365 -23.22 16.37 -8.12
N ARG A 366 -23.31 17.71 -8.15
CA ARG A 366 -22.59 18.57 -7.21
C ARG A 366 -23.19 18.53 -5.80
N ASN A 367 -24.52 18.59 -5.75
CA ASN A 367 -25.28 18.75 -4.51
C ASN A 367 -26.30 17.63 -4.36
N GLU A 368 -26.53 17.23 -3.11
CA GLU A 368 -27.57 16.28 -2.73
C GLU A 368 -28.95 16.76 -3.20
N HIS A 369 -29.71 15.92 -3.91
CA HIS A 369 -30.99 16.31 -4.50
C HIS A 369 -32.06 16.67 -3.46
N ASP A 370 -32.00 16.04 -2.30
CA ASP A 370 -33.02 16.19 -1.26
C ASP A 370 -32.74 17.39 -0.34
N THR A 371 -31.47 17.71 -0.10
CA THR A 371 -31.05 18.75 0.86
C THR A 371 -30.50 20.00 0.20
N GLY A 372 -29.98 19.90 -1.04
CA GLY A 372 -29.27 20.97 -1.73
C GLY A 372 -27.84 21.22 -1.25
N GLU A 373 -27.38 20.50 -0.22
CA GLU A 373 -26.03 20.60 0.33
C GLU A 373 -24.99 19.98 -0.62
N PRO A 374 -23.73 20.45 -0.63
CA PRO A 374 -22.66 19.81 -1.38
C PRO A 374 -22.51 18.33 -0.99
N VAL A 375 -22.39 17.46 -2.00
CA VAL A 375 -22.13 16.03 -1.80
C VAL A 375 -20.81 15.86 -1.05
N ASN A 376 -20.82 15.07 0.01
CA ASN A 376 -19.61 14.62 0.68
C ASN A 376 -19.50 13.10 0.49
N PHE A 377 -18.72 12.67 -0.51
CA PHE A 377 -18.58 11.26 -0.88
C PHE A 377 -18.30 10.34 0.31
N GLU A 378 -17.31 10.72 1.12
CA GLU A 378 -16.87 9.97 2.29
C GLU A 378 -18.03 9.75 3.29
N ARG A 379 -18.71 10.84 3.68
CA ARG A 379 -19.79 10.83 4.66
C ARG A 379 -21.04 10.13 4.14
N ASP A 380 -21.44 10.44 2.92
CA ASP A 380 -22.76 10.14 2.39
C ASP A 380 -22.83 8.76 1.71
N TYR A 381 -21.69 8.23 1.23
CA TYR A 381 -21.67 7.02 0.41
C TYR A 381 -20.60 6.00 0.83
N TYR A 382 -19.35 6.42 1.03
CA TYR A 382 -18.28 5.48 1.36
C TYR A 382 -18.41 4.91 2.78
N VAL A 383 -18.60 5.74 3.82
CA VAL A 383 -18.81 5.27 5.19
C VAL A 383 -20.01 4.33 5.32
N PRO A 384 -21.19 4.60 4.72
CA PRO A 384 -22.28 3.64 4.65
C PRO A 384 -21.88 2.30 4.00
N PHE A 385 -21.13 2.32 2.90
CA PHE A 385 -20.62 1.09 2.26
C PHE A 385 -19.67 0.33 3.19
N VAL A 386 -18.71 1.00 3.83
CA VAL A 386 -17.77 0.36 4.79
C VAL A 386 -18.54 -0.33 5.91
N ARG A 387 -19.60 0.28 6.42
CA ARG A 387 -20.46 -0.31 7.47
C ARG A 387 -21.22 -1.53 6.97
N GLN A 388 -21.76 -1.48 5.74
CA GLN A 388 -22.40 -2.61 5.10
C GLN A 388 -21.42 -3.79 4.93
N TYR A 389 -20.21 -3.50 4.44
CA TYR A 389 -19.14 -4.48 4.28
C TYR A 389 -18.74 -5.09 5.63
N GLN A 390 -18.50 -4.25 6.64
CA GLN A 390 -18.16 -4.68 7.99
C GLN A 390 -19.21 -5.63 8.60
N ALA A 391 -20.49 -5.32 8.45
CA ALA A 391 -21.57 -6.18 8.93
C ALA A 391 -21.56 -7.56 8.24
N ALA A 392 -21.31 -7.59 6.92
CA ALA A 392 -21.22 -8.83 6.15
C ALA A 392 -20.01 -9.68 6.59
N ILE A 393 -18.84 -9.07 6.77
CA ILE A 393 -17.62 -9.75 7.26
C ILE A 393 -17.83 -10.27 8.68
N LYS A 394 -18.32 -9.44 9.60
CA LYS A 394 -18.57 -9.85 11.00
C LYS A 394 -19.48 -11.07 11.08
N LYS A 395 -20.56 -11.07 10.29
CA LYS A 395 -21.47 -12.22 10.19
C LYS A 395 -20.78 -13.47 9.64
N ALA A 396 -19.95 -13.33 8.61
CA ALA A 396 -19.24 -14.46 8.01
C ALA A 396 -18.18 -15.08 8.94
N LEU A 397 -17.56 -14.25 9.78
CA LEU A 397 -16.53 -14.66 10.72
C LEU A 397 -17.08 -15.22 12.04
N ASP A 398 -18.40 -15.19 12.27
CA ASP A 398 -18.99 -15.66 13.52
C ASP A 398 -18.58 -17.10 13.87
N GLY A 399 -18.26 -17.29 15.16
CA GLY A 399 -17.67 -18.51 15.71
C GLY A 399 -16.24 -18.85 15.24
N GLY A 400 -15.58 -17.96 14.49
CA GLY A 400 -14.23 -18.12 13.96
C GLY A 400 -13.10 -17.69 14.90
N LYS A 401 -11.87 -17.83 14.40
CA LYS A 401 -10.62 -17.34 15.02
C LYS A 401 -10.07 -16.07 14.36
N ALA A 402 -10.42 -15.83 13.09
CA ALA A 402 -10.05 -14.62 12.37
C ALA A 402 -10.64 -13.38 13.05
N ALA A 403 -9.90 -12.27 13.03
CA ALA A 403 -10.36 -10.99 13.53
C ALA A 403 -11.11 -10.19 12.44
N ASP A 404 -11.98 -9.30 12.90
CA ASP A 404 -12.90 -8.50 12.10
C ASP A 404 -12.53 -7.01 12.07
N TRP A 405 -11.22 -6.68 12.20
CA TRP A 405 -10.75 -5.31 11.99
C TRP A 405 -11.01 -4.87 10.55
N ILE A 406 -11.47 -3.63 10.39
CA ILE A 406 -11.67 -3.01 9.09
C ILE A 406 -10.60 -1.96 8.86
N PHE A 407 -9.75 -2.20 7.87
CA PHE A 407 -8.69 -1.30 7.43
C PHE A 407 -9.30 -0.31 6.45
N VAL A 408 -9.52 0.93 6.89
CA VAL A 408 -10.22 1.93 6.09
C VAL A 408 -9.23 2.93 5.52
N GLU A 409 -9.18 2.99 4.20
CA GLU A 409 -8.38 3.93 3.45
C GLU A 409 -9.25 4.98 2.73
N PRO A 410 -8.75 6.23 2.61
CA PRO A 410 -9.25 7.22 1.66
C PRO A 410 -8.51 7.09 0.32
N ILE A 411 -8.87 7.93 -0.65
CA ILE A 411 -8.01 8.18 -1.82
C ILE A 411 -6.60 8.58 -1.34
N PRO A 412 -5.52 8.10 -2.00
CA PRO A 412 -4.15 8.37 -1.57
C PRO A 412 -3.86 9.83 -1.34
N ASN A 413 -3.09 10.09 -0.28
CA ASN A 413 -2.69 11.41 0.16
C ASN A 413 -3.83 12.36 0.61
N LEU A 414 -5.11 12.01 0.45
CA LEU A 414 -6.26 12.84 0.87
C LEU A 414 -6.57 12.71 2.37
N ASP A 415 -7.59 13.44 2.82
CA ASP A 415 -8.07 13.41 4.21
C ASP A 415 -9.02 12.21 4.42
N PRO A 416 -9.09 11.66 5.66
CA PRO A 416 -9.86 10.46 5.92
C PRO A 416 -11.39 10.67 5.91
N PRO A 417 -12.19 9.61 5.69
CA PRO A 417 -13.59 9.59 6.09
C PRO A 417 -13.75 9.81 7.58
N SER A 418 -14.91 10.33 8.01
CA SER A 418 -15.23 10.55 9.42
C SER A 418 -16.28 9.56 9.93
N PHE A 419 -15.91 8.76 10.93
CA PHE A 419 -16.80 7.79 11.58
C PHE A 419 -17.41 8.38 12.85
N LYS A 420 -18.41 9.26 12.69
CA LYS A 420 -19.16 9.81 13.83
C LYS A 420 -19.90 8.70 14.60
N PRO A 421 -20.03 8.80 15.94
CA PRO A 421 -20.94 7.96 16.72
C PRO A 421 -22.34 8.00 16.08
N PHE A 422 -22.92 6.84 15.82
CA PHE A 422 -24.21 6.77 15.12
C PHE A 422 -25.32 7.30 16.05
N ALA A 423 -26.19 8.17 15.52
CA ALA A 423 -27.54 8.31 16.06
C ALA A 423 -28.35 7.04 15.72
N PRO A 424 -29.38 6.66 16.49
CA PRO A 424 -30.13 5.42 16.26
C PRO A 424 -30.60 5.29 14.81
N VAL A 425 -30.26 4.18 14.15
CA VAL A 425 -30.78 3.85 12.82
C VAL A 425 -32.05 3.06 13.02
N ILE A 426 -33.19 3.75 12.88
CA ILE A 426 -34.50 3.11 12.89
C ILE A 426 -34.81 2.68 11.45
N SER A 427 -35.03 1.38 11.24
CA SER A 427 -35.44 0.85 9.94
C SER A 427 -36.75 1.52 9.47
N ALA A 428 -37.07 1.41 8.17
CA ALA A 428 -38.37 1.86 7.65
C ALA A 428 -39.57 1.16 8.33
N HIS A 429 -39.33 0.10 9.11
CA HIS A 429 -40.30 -0.66 9.89
C HIS A 429 -40.21 -0.45 11.41
N GLY A 430 -39.39 0.49 11.89
CA GLY A 430 -39.34 0.86 13.31
C GLY A 430 -38.38 0.04 14.17
N GLU A 431 -37.53 -0.80 13.56
CA GLU A 431 -36.54 -1.60 14.29
C GLU A 431 -35.26 -0.79 14.50
N ASP A 432 -34.71 -0.82 15.71
CA ASP A 432 -33.41 -0.23 16.00
C ASP A 432 -32.30 -1.16 15.50
N LEU A 433 -31.65 -0.78 14.40
CA LEU A 433 -30.56 -1.52 13.77
C LEU A 433 -29.18 -1.10 14.30
N SER A 434 -29.12 -0.26 15.34
CA SER A 434 -27.84 0.28 15.86
C SER A 434 -26.90 -0.79 16.42
N ASP A 435 -27.43 -1.91 16.95
CA ASP A 435 -26.64 -3.05 17.42
C ASP A 435 -26.15 -3.97 16.26
N GLU A 436 -26.83 -3.95 15.10
CA GLU A 436 -26.44 -4.73 13.92
C GLU A 436 -25.43 -3.99 13.03
N ILE A 437 -25.42 -2.65 13.06
CA ILE A 437 -24.54 -1.79 12.26
C ILE A 437 -23.33 -1.37 13.10
N ALA A 438 -22.41 -2.33 13.24
CA ALA A 438 -21.01 -2.15 13.64
C ALA A 438 -20.70 -1.09 14.72
N THR A 439 -20.52 -1.58 15.94
CA THR A 439 -19.76 -0.92 17.01
C THR A 439 -18.45 -0.34 16.46
N HIS A 440 -18.19 0.95 16.73
CA HIS A 440 -17.01 1.73 16.32
C HIS A 440 -15.64 1.13 16.68
N ASP A 441 -15.55 -0.02 17.32
CA ASP A 441 -14.34 -0.48 18.03
C ASP A 441 -13.27 -1.07 17.11
N HIS A 442 -13.64 -1.78 16.03
CA HIS A 442 -12.70 -2.52 15.18
C HIS A 442 -12.39 -1.82 13.85
N LEU A 443 -12.02 -0.53 13.89
CA LEU A 443 -11.54 0.22 12.73
C LEU A 443 -10.04 0.52 12.87
N VAL A 444 -9.34 0.41 11.76
CA VAL A 444 -7.95 0.82 11.58
C VAL A 444 -7.93 1.94 10.55
N TYR A 445 -7.26 3.05 10.85
CA TYR A 445 -7.00 4.04 9.82
C TYR A 445 -5.85 3.54 8.96
N ALA A 446 -6.10 3.29 7.66
CA ALA A 446 -5.19 2.56 6.79
C ALA A 446 -4.70 3.37 5.55
N PRO A 447 -4.31 4.65 5.67
CA PRO A 447 -4.13 5.50 4.48
C PRO A 447 -2.93 5.08 3.62
N HIS A 448 -3.01 5.45 2.34
CA HIS A 448 -1.89 5.40 1.41
C HIS A 448 -1.11 6.71 1.42
N TRP A 449 0.20 6.62 1.20
CA TRP A 449 1.04 7.80 0.99
C TRP A 449 2.08 7.54 -0.09
N TYR A 450 2.15 8.45 -1.06
CA TYR A 450 3.20 8.51 -2.06
C TYR A 450 3.80 9.91 -2.15
N ASP A 451 5.09 9.99 -2.50
CA ASP A 451 5.68 11.22 -2.99
C ASP A 451 5.12 11.50 -4.40
N ILE A 452 4.05 12.31 -4.45
CA ILE A 452 3.30 12.60 -5.69
C ILE A 452 4.22 13.17 -6.78
N ARG A 453 5.24 13.94 -6.40
CA ARG A 453 6.18 14.51 -7.36
C ARG A 453 7.03 13.41 -7.99
N VAL A 454 7.63 12.55 -7.18
CA VAL A 454 8.43 11.42 -7.70
C VAL A 454 7.56 10.47 -8.51
N LEU A 455 6.32 10.20 -8.07
CA LEU A 455 5.39 9.33 -8.79
C LEU A 455 5.06 9.90 -10.19
N PHE A 456 4.85 11.22 -10.28
CA PHE A 456 4.46 11.89 -11.51
C PHE A 456 5.65 12.16 -12.46
N GLU A 457 6.72 12.77 -11.93
CA GLU A 457 7.92 13.14 -12.70
C GLU A 457 8.80 11.91 -13.00
N LYS A 458 8.66 10.83 -12.20
CA LYS A 458 9.57 9.69 -12.19
C LYS A 458 11.01 10.15 -12.01
N GLU A 459 11.24 11.10 -11.11
CA GLU A 459 12.57 11.65 -10.82
C GLU A 459 12.68 12.01 -9.33
N LEU A 460 13.82 11.68 -8.71
CA LEU A 460 14.12 12.07 -7.32
C LEU A 460 15.24 13.10 -7.28
N TRP A 461 14.91 14.31 -6.80
CA TRP A 461 15.91 15.34 -6.49
C TRP A 461 15.93 15.61 -4.98
N TYR A 462 16.73 14.84 -4.24
CA TYR A 462 16.86 15.00 -2.78
C TYR A 462 17.79 16.13 -2.28
N PRO A 463 18.75 16.70 -3.06
CA PRO A 463 19.55 17.84 -2.59
C PRO A 463 18.69 19.02 -2.14
N VAL A 464 17.57 19.26 -2.84
CA VAL A 464 16.52 20.21 -2.45
C VAL A 464 15.17 19.58 -2.75
N ASN A 465 14.36 19.32 -1.73
CA ASN A 465 13.05 18.70 -1.86
C ASN A 465 11.98 19.49 -1.09
N PHE A 466 10.71 19.25 -1.42
CA PHE A 466 9.60 20.04 -0.90
C PHE A 466 8.50 19.15 -0.33
N ASN A 467 7.78 19.65 0.68
CA ASN A 467 6.51 19.05 1.08
C ASN A 467 5.43 19.44 0.06
N VAL A 468 5.32 18.63 -1.00
CA VAL A 468 4.43 18.88 -2.13
C VAL A 468 2.95 18.74 -1.77
N THR A 469 2.63 17.93 -0.76
CA THR A 469 1.25 17.76 -0.27
C THR A 469 0.70 19.07 0.28
N GLU A 470 1.46 19.76 1.14
CA GLU A 470 1.04 21.06 1.70
C GLU A 470 1.01 22.18 0.64
N LEU A 471 1.95 22.14 -0.32
CA LEU A 471 1.94 23.10 -1.44
C LEU A 471 0.70 22.90 -2.33
N ALA A 472 0.32 21.65 -2.60
CA ALA A 472 -0.88 21.29 -3.35
C ALA A 472 -2.16 21.72 -2.61
N LYS A 473 -2.19 21.65 -1.27
CA LYS A 473 -3.26 22.20 -0.43
C LYS A 473 -3.32 23.73 -0.40
N GLY A 474 -2.44 24.43 -1.14
CA GLY A 474 -2.47 25.88 -1.29
C GLY A 474 -1.52 26.63 -0.36
N SER A 475 -0.72 25.94 0.46
CA SER A 475 0.30 26.60 1.27
C SER A 475 1.28 27.37 0.39
N ARG A 476 1.74 28.52 0.88
CA ARG A 476 2.73 29.39 0.22
C ARG A 476 3.99 29.56 1.07
N ALA A 477 4.11 28.79 2.16
CA ALA A 477 5.23 28.85 3.10
C ALA A 477 6.46 28.10 2.56
N MET A 478 6.93 28.46 1.35
CA MET A 478 8.01 27.77 0.64
C MET A 478 9.25 27.52 1.52
N GLY A 479 9.64 28.50 2.33
CA GLY A 479 10.82 28.38 3.20
C GLY A 479 10.71 27.24 4.22
N SER A 480 9.56 27.09 4.90
CA SER A 480 9.35 26.04 5.90
C SER A 480 9.00 24.68 5.29
N LEU A 481 8.65 24.64 4.01
CA LEU A 481 8.33 23.43 3.25
C LEU A 481 9.51 22.96 2.37
N THR A 482 10.69 23.57 2.49
CA THR A 482 11.90 23.19 1.75
C THR A 482 12.87 22.44 2.66
N TYR A 483 13.41 21.34 2.16
CA TYR A 483 14.31 20.46 2.89
C TYR A 483 15.55 20.14 2.05
N PHE A 484 16.68 19.87 2.74
CA PHE A 484 17.99 19.75 2.10
C PHE A 484 18.66 18.41 2.39
N GLY A 485 19.14 17.77 1.32
CA GLY A 485 19.87 16.50 1.39
C GLY A 485 19.05 15.35 1.98
N LYS A 486 19.75 14.26 2.31
CA LYS A 486 19.13 13.00 2.77
C LYS A 486 18.42 13.14 4.11
N SER A 487 19.03 13.82 5.06
CA SER A 487 18.39 14.09 6.36
C SER A 487 17.15 14.93 6.19
N GLY A 488 17.23 15.99 5.36
CA GLY A 488 16.07 16.81 5.03
C GLY A 488 14.96 16.02 4.34
N LEU A 489 15.27 15.06 3.47
CA LEU A 489 14.27 14.18 2.86
C LEU A 489 13.54 13.35 3.92
N VAL A 490 14.26 12.79 4.90
CA VAL A 490 13.65 12.08 6.04
C VAL A 490 12.77 13.03 6.84
N ASP A 491 13.23 14.25 7.12
CA ASP A 491 12.46 15.26 7.87
C ASP A 491 11.18 15.68 7.11
N ASN A 492 11.26 15.84 5.79
CA ASN A 492 10.12 16.12 4.92
C ASN A 492 9.07 15.00 5.01
N TYR A 493 9.48 13.76 4.77
CA TYR A 493 8.56 12.62 4.83
C TYR A 493 8.02 12.43 6.24
N THR A 494 8.81 12.68 7.29
CA THR A 494 8.34 12.67 8.69
C THR A 494 7.22 13.68 8.90
N ALA A 495 7.38 14.92 8.40
CA ALA A 495 6.35 15.94 8.50
C ALA A 495 5.06 15.53 7.77
N GLN A 496 5.18 14.91 6.58
CA GLN A 496 4.01 14.43 5.84
C GLN A 496 3.32 13.26 6.52
N PHE A 497 4.06 12.28 7.06
CA PHE A 497 3.46 11.18 7.82
C PHE A 497 2.83 11.67 9.13
N ALA A 498 3.39 12.68 9.79
CA ALA A 498 2.79 13.26 11.00
C ALA A 498 1.36 13.77 10.76
N THR A 499 1.06 14.29 9.56
CA THR A 499 -0.31 14.68 9.19
C THR A 499 -1.30 13.51 9.24
N ARG A 500 -0.86 12.27 9.00
CA ARG A 500 -1.70 11.05 9.09
C ARG A 500 -2.06 10.71 10.54
N VAL A 501 -1.15 11.00 11.47
CA VAL A 501 -1.41 10.89 12.91
C VAL A 501 -2.44 11.95 13.33
N GLU A 502 -2.29 13.19 12.87
CA GLU A 502 -3.23 14.28 13.16
C GLU A 502 -4.64 14.00 12.61
N GLN A 503 -4.72 13.37 11.44
CA GLN A 503 -5.96 12.97 10.78
C GLN A 503 -6.79 11.94 11.57
N LEU A 504 -6.22 11.23 12.55
CA LEU A 504 -6.99 10.34 13.43
C LEU A 504 -8.14 11.06 14.15
N ALA A 505 -7.96 12.34 14.48
CA ALA A 505 -9.01 13.16 15.11
C ALA A 505 -10.21 13.43 14.18
N ILE A 506 -10.00 13.38 12.86
CA ILE A 506 -11.06 13.50 11.84
C ILE A 506 -11.70 12.13 11.63
N PHE A 507 -10.86 11.09 11.52
CA PHE A 507 -11.27 9.71 11.28
C PHE A 507 -12.20 9.19 12.38
N ARG A 508 -11.85 9.44 13.66
CA ARG A 508 -12.70 9.18 14.82
C ARG A 508 -12.92 10.47 15.62
N PRO A 509 -13.93 11.28 15.27
CA PRO A 509 -14.19 12.52 15.98
C PRO A 509 -14.74 12.25 17.39
N PRO A 510 -14.45 13.12 18.37
CA PRO A 510 -14.97 12.99 19.73
C PRO A 510 -16.50 13.15 19.80
N HIS A 511 -17.14 12.47 20.76
CA HIS A 511 -18.61 12.44 20.92
C HIS A 511 -19.22 13.83 21.23
N PRO A 512 -20.28 14.27 20.52
CA PRO A 512 -20.81 15.64 20.59
C PRO A 512 -21.48 16.02 21.91
N GLU A 513 -22.08 15.07 22.65
CA GLU A 513 -22.71 15.36 23.95
C GLU A 513 -21.70 15.54 25.10
N THR A 514 -20.41 15.39 24.81
CA THR A 514 -19.34 15.74 25.73
C THR A 514 -18.35 16.71 25.06
N GLN A 515 -18.67 18.00 25.18
CA GLN A 515 -17.74 19.08 25.59
C GLN A 515 -17.06 19.99 24.53
N THR A 516 -16.38 21.01 25.08
CA THR A 516 -15.51 22.03 24.48
C THR A 516 -14.17 21.46 23.94
N VAL A 517 -13.40 22.29 23.22
CA VAL A 517 -12.13 21.95 22.52
C VAL A 517 -11.08 21.26 23.41
N GLU A 518 -10.91 21.68 24.66
CA GLU A 518 -9.85 21.17 25.55
C GLU A 518 -10.07 19.71 25.99
N SER A 519 -11.33 19.31 26.13
CA SER A 519 -11.69 17.94 26.48
C SER A 519 -11.78 17.00 25.27
N ALA A 520 -12.04 17.54 24.06
CA ALA A 520 -11.89 16.80 22.81
C ALA A 520 -10.43 16.29 22.65
N VAL A 521 -9.44 17.15 22.93
CA VAL A 521 -8.00 16.79 22.92
C VAL A 521 -7.64 15.77 24.02
N ALA A 522 -8.27 15.87 25.19
CA ALA A 522 -8.06 14.91 26.27
C ALA A 522 -8.69 13.53 25.99
N LYS A 523 -9.75 13.44 25.19
CA LYS A 523 -10.46 12.19 24.85
C LYS A 523 -10.10 11.56 23.50
N ILE A 524 -9.40 12.27 22.59
CA ILE A 524 -8.63 11.61 21.50
C ILE A 524 -7.71 10.52 22.12
N LYS A 525 -7.22 10.75 23.34
CA LYS A 525 -6.46 9.76 24.13
C LYS A 525 -7.28 8.60 24.72
N ASN A 526 -8.62 8.62 24.63
CA ASN A 526 -9.52 7.64 25.25
C ASN A 526 -10.27 6.75 24.25
N THR A 527 -10.09 6.94 22.92
CA THR A 527 -10.49 5.94 21.91
C THR A 527 -9.30 5.69 20.98
N PRO A 528 -8.24 5.06 21.48
CA PRO A 528 -7.04 4.85 20.69
C PRO A 528 -7.36 4.07 19.43
N THR A 529 -6.87 4.55 18.29
CA THR A 529 -7.21 4.02 16.98
C THR A 529 -5.94 3.55 16.28
N PRO A 530 -5.78 2.25 15.98
CA PRO A 530 -4.61 1.79 15.26
C PRO A 530 -4.47 2.50 13.91
N LEU A 531 -3.24 2.90 13.60
CA LEU A 531 -2.84 3.48 12.32
C LEU A 531 -1.84 2.56 11.62
N LEU A 532 -2.09 2.25 10.35
CA LEU A 532 -1.19 1.50 9.49
C LEU A 532 -1.12 2.19 8.13
N ILE A 533 0.07 2.47 7.60
CA ILE A 533 0.19 2.93 6.22
C ILE A 533 -0.05 1.71 5.31
N GLY A 534 -1.24 1.64 4.70
CA GLY A 534 -1.69 0.49 3.89
C GLY A 534 -0.81 0.29 2.66
N GLU A 535 -0.31 1.40 2.11
CA GLU A 535 0.51 1.38 0.92
C GLU A 535 1.43 2.59 0.83
N THR A 536 2.69 2.33 0.53
CA THR A 536 3.69 3.33 0.13
C THR A 536 4.88 2.64 -0.50
N GLY A 537 5.60 3.28 -1.41
CA GLY A 537 6.73 2.64 -2.07
C GLY A 537 7.60 3.57 -2.90
N VAL A 538 8.54 2.95 -3.61
CA VAL A 538 9.52 3.64 -4.45
C VAL A 538 9.43 3.11 -5.88
N PRO A 539 9.24 3.99 -6.89
CA PRO A 539 9.28 3.58 -8.29
C PRO A 539 10.72 3.26 -8.70
N PHE A 540 11.02 2.01 -9.01
CA PHE A 540 12.32 1.60 -9.53
C PHE A 540 12.59 2.07 -10.97
N ASP A 541 11.55 2.47 -11.69
CA ASP A 541 11.59 3.04 -13.04
C ASP A 541 11.91 4.56 -13.06
N MET A 542 12.30 5.15 -11.92
CA MET A 542 12.67 6.55 -11.82
C MET A 542 13.98 6.91 -12.56
N ASN A 543 14.20 8.20 -12.77
CA ASN A 543 15.36 8.82 -13.41
C ASN A 543 15.61 8.27 -14.82
N SER A 544 14.58 8.30 -15.66
CA SER A 544 14.64 7.74 -17.02
C SER A 544 15.05 6.26 -17.05
N GLN A 545 14.70 5.49 -16.02
CA GLN A 545 15.00 4.06 -15.91
C GLN A 545 16.50 3.72 -15.94
N SER A 546 17.36 4.67 -15.60
CA SER A 546 18.83 4.50 -15.68
C SER A 546 19.32 3.27 -14.95
N ALA A 547 18.72 2.97 -13.78
CA ALA A 547 19.07 1.82 -12.95
C ALA A 547 18.97 0.48 -13.71
N TYR A 548 18.03 0.34 -14.66
CA TYR A 548 17.93 -0.88 -15.47
C TYR A 548 19.07 -1.03 -16.48
N GLU A 549 19.74 0.06 -16.84
CA GLU A 549 20.87 0.06 -17.77
C GLU A 549 22.20 -0.10 -17.04
N ASP A 550 22.42 0.68 -15.97
CA ASP A 550 23.70 0.75 -15.25
C ASP A 550 23.73 -0.06 -13.93
N GLY A 551 22.58 -0.52 -13.45
CA GLY A 551 22.40 -1.22 -12.18
C GLY A 551 22.33 -0.29 -10.96
N ASP A 552 22.54 1.02 -11.10
CA ASP A 552 22.65 1.95 -9.97
C ASP A 552 21.27 2.29 -9.36
N VAL A 553 20.96 1.64 -8.25
CA VAL A 553 19.72 1.83 -7.47
C VAL A 553 19.86 2.88 -6.35
N HIS A 554 20.89 3.72 -6.40
CA HIS A 554 21.20 4.68 -5.35
C HIS A 554 20.01 5.58 -4.96
N ASN A 555 19.33 6.18 -5.93
CA ASN A 555 18.19 7.07 -5.66
C ASN A 555 17.01 6.32 -5.02
N GLN A 556 16.74 5.10 -5.48
CA GLN A 556 15.71 4.23 -4.94
C GLN A 556 16.04 3.85 -3.49
N LEU A 557 17.31 3.54 -3.20
CA LEU A 557 17.79 3.23 -1.86
C LEU A 557 17.65 4.43 -0.91
N VAL A 558 18.03 5.63 -1.37
CA VAL A 558 17.90 6.88 -0.59
C VAL A 558 16.44 7.16 -0.25
N MET A 559 15.54 7.09 -1.25
CA MET A 559 14.11 7.32 -1.05
C MET A 559 13.50 6.28 -0.12
N MET A 560 13.78 4.99 -0.35
CA MET A 560 13.25 3.89 0.48
C MET A 560 13.68 4.04 1.93
N ASN A 561 14.94 4.41 2.18
CA ASN A 561 15.44 4.65 3.53
C ASN A 561 14.78 5.88 4.18
N ALA A 562 14.50 6.93 3.40
CA ALA A 562 13.80 8.11 3.90
C ALA A 562 12.35 7.80 4.29
N ILE A 563 11.63 7.04 3.46
CA ILE A 563 10.26 6.60 3.73
C ILE A 563 10.21 5.74 5.01
N CYS A 564 11.04 4.70 5.08
CA CYS A 564 11.08 3.83 6.25
C CYS A 564 11.52 4.59 7.50
N GLY A 565 12.57 5.42 7.41
CA GLY A 565 13.06 6.21 8.54
C GLY A 565 12.05 7.22 9.07
N ALA A 566 11.24 7.81 8.20
CA ALA A 566 10.18 8.74 8.60
C ALA A 566 9.05 8.03 9.35
N MET A 567 8.56 6.88 8.85
CA MET A 567 7.54 6.08 9.55
C MET A 567 8.04 5.56 10.90
N GLU A 568 9.34 5.25 11.02
CA GLU A 568 9.95 4.83 12.28
C GLU A 568 9.95 5.89 13.37
N ARG A 569 10.31 7.13 13.02
CA ARG A 569 10.32 8.26 13.97
C ARG A 569 8.95 8.50 14.59
N LEU A 570 7.89 8.06 13.92
CA LEU A 570 6.50 8.18 14.34
C LEU A 570 5.91 6.87 14.89
N MET A 571 6.73 5.82 15.03
CA MET A 571 6.28 4.50 15.50
C MET A 571 5.10 3.93 14.71
N MET A 572 5.07 4.16 13.39
CA MET A 572 3.97 3.72 12.54
C MET A 572 4.04 2.23 12.22
N ASN A 573 2.88 1.65 11.91
CA ASN A 573 2.75 0.37 11.22
C ASN A 573 2.74 0.62 9.70
N TRP A 574 3.20 -0.33 8.89
CA TRP A 574 3.17 -0.16 7.43
C TRP A 574 3.21 -1.47 6.63
N THR A 575 2.72 -1.37 5.39
CA THR A 575 2.94 -2.34 4.31
C THR A 575 3.51 -1.62 3.09
N LEU A 576 4.73 -1.99 2.69
CA LEU A 576 5.39 -1.41 1.51
C LEU A 576 4.78 -1.96 0.22
N TRP A 577 4.55 -1.09 -0.75
CA TRP A 577 4.30 -1.43 -2.15
C TRP A 577 5.65 -1.63 -2.84
N THR A 578 6.00 -2.83 -3.30
CA THR A 578 5.22 -4.09 -3.21
C THR A 578 6.13 -5.33 -3.28
N LEU A 579 5.60 -6.51 -2.99
CA LEU A 579 6.19 -7.75 -3.48
C LEU A 579 5.63 -8.00 -4.89
N SER A 580 6.52 -8.29 -5.86
CA SER A 580 6.13 -8.83 -7.16
C SER A 580 7.13 -9.83 -7.70
N LEU A 581 6.66 -11.07 -7.85
CA LEU A 581 7.51 -12.23 -8.10
C LEU A 581 7.76 -12.49 -9.59
N GLU A 582 6.93 -11.90 -10.44
CA GLU A 582 7.05 -12.00 -11.89
C GLU A 582 7.65 -10.74 -12.52
N THR A 583 8.14 -9.80 -11.69
CA THR A 583 8.83 -8.61 -12.18
C THR A 583 10.13 -8.97 -12.88
N ASP A 584 10.20 -8.64 -14.17
CA ASP A 584 11.38 -8.82 -15.01
C ASP A 584 11.51 -7.61 -15.96
N CYS A 585 12.75 -7.32 -16.35
CA CYS A 585 13.04 -6.36 -17.41
C CYS A 585 13.23 -7.13 -18.71
N LEU A 586 12.37 -6.92 -19.70
CA LEU A 586 12.55 -7.52 -21.01
C LEU A 586 13.82 -6.95 -21.64
N ARG A 587 14.79 -7.82 -21.95
CA ARG A 587 16.06 -7.47 -22.59
C ARG A 587 16.18 -8.12 -23.97
N ASN A 588 16.78 -7.39 -24.90
CA ASN A 588 17.21 -7.90 -26.20
C ASN A 588 18.35 -8.92 -26.04
N PRO A 589 18.64 -9.75 -27.05
CA PRO A 589 19.76 -10.70 -27.02
C PRO A 589 21.14 -10.06 -26.78
N ASP A 590 21.29 -8.77 -27.06
CA ASP A 590 22.51 -7.99 -26.81
C ASP A 590 22.61 -7.40 -25.39
N GLY A 591 21.63 -7.68 -24.52
CA GLY A 591 21.58 -7.23 -23.12
C GLY A 591 20.93 -5.86 -22.91
N THR A 592 20.64 -5.12 -23.98
CA THR A 592 19.90 -3.84 -23.91
C THR A 592 18.43 -4.06 -23.56
N LEU A 593 17.75 -3.05 -23.02
CA LEU A 593 16.30 -3.16 -22.78
C LEU A 593 15.55 -3.32 -24.11
N ALA A 594 14.66 -4.30 -24.18
CA ALA A 594 13.86 -4.60 -25.38
C ALA A 594 12.91 -3.46 -25.76
N SER A 595 12.49 -2.69 -24.77
CA SER A 595 11.83 -1.41 -24.95
C SER A 595 12.15 -0.51 -23.76
N THR A 596 11.97 0.80 -23.90
CA THR A 596 12.13 1.75 -22.81
C THR A 596 11.13 1.56 -21.67
N PHE A 597 10.22 0.57 -21.69
CA PHE A 597 9.14 0.38 -20.70
C PHE A 597 8.92 -1.08 -20.32
N ALA A 598 9.96 -1.90 -20.51
CA ALA A 598 9.90 -3.36 -20.45
C ALA A 598 10.00 -3.97 -19.04
N CYS A 599 9.85 -3.17 -17.98
CA CYS A 599 10.04 -3.60 -16.59
C CYS A 599 8.76 -3.42 -15.76
N GLY A 600 8.67 -4.11 -14.63
CA GLY A 600 7.57 -4.02 -13.66
C GLY A 600 6.77 -5.31 -13.53
N GLU A 601 5.62 -5.24 -12.88
CA GLU A 601 4.73 -6.38 -12.59
C GLU A 601 3.91 -6.87 -13.80
N GLY A 602 4.22 -6.41 -15.02
CA GLY A 602 3.49 -6.70 -16.25
C GLY A 602 2.16 -5.94 -16.36
N TRP A 603 1.51 -5.66 -15.23
CA TRP A 603 0.48 -4.64 -15.08
C TRP A 603 1.11 -3.24 -15.15
N ASN A 604 0.37 -2.28 -15.71
CA ASN A 604 0.62 -0.83 -15.82
C ASN A 604 2.07 -0.21 -15.88
N SER A 605 3.15 -0.93 -16.23
CA SER A 605 4.55 -0.47 -16.37
C SER A 605 5.08 0.18 -15.09
N GLU A 606 4.41 -0.02 -13.96
CA GLU A 606 4.93 0.41 -12.68
C GLU A 606 5.80 -0.70 -12.10
N ASP A 607 6.95 -0.29 -11.60
CA ASP A 607 7.87 -1.19 -10.94
C ASP A 607 8.17 -0.66 -9.54
N PHE A 608 7.38 -1.11 -8.58
CA PHE A 608 7.59 -0.78 -7.17
C PHE A 608 8.21 -1.92 -6.38
N SER A 609 8.50 -3.04 -7.04
CA SER A 609 8.74 -4.24 -6.26
C SER A 609 10.08 -4.20 -5.53
N VAL A 610 10.12 -4.66 -4.30
CA VAL A 610 11.40 -4.85 -3.58
C VAL A 610 12.17 -6.08 -4.05
N VAL A 611 11.60 -6.89 -4.95
CA VAL A 611 12.26 -8.02 -5.59
C VAL A 611 12.18 -7.94 -7.12
N THR A 612 13.11 -8.59 -7.81
CA THR A 612 13.11 -8.72 -9.26
C THR A 612 13.86 -9.98 -9.69
N ARG A 613 13.56 -10.44 -10.91
CA ARG A 613 14.32 -11.50 -11.59
C ARG A 613 15.50 -10.97 -12.40
N ASP A 614 15.55 -9.66 -12.66
CA ASP A 614 16.63 -9.04 -13.42
C ASP A 614 17.93 -9.01 -12.61
N PRO A 615 18.97 -9.78 -12.98
CA PRO A 615 20.22 -9.83 -12.22
C PRO A 615 20.92 -8.46 -12.08
N ALA A 616 20.70 -7.52 -13.00
CA ALA A 616 21.31 -6.18 -12.96
C ALA A 616 20.86 -5.36 -11.74
N MET A 617 19.63 -5.61 -11.29
CA MET A 617 18.96 -4.82 -10.26
C MET A 617 19.00 -5.49 -8.88
N THR A 618 19.76 -6.58 -8.74
CA THR A 618 19.74 -7.44 -7.55
C THR A 618 21.08 -7.46 -6.83
N GLU A 619 21.04 -7.53 -5.49
CA GLU A 619 22.27 -7.63 -4.69
C GLU A 619 22.96 -9.01 -4.81
N VAL A 620 22.20 -10.04 -5.17
CA VAL A 620 22.66 -11.41 -5.41
C VAL A 620 22.28 -11.82 -6.83
N PRO A 621 23.23 -11.86 -7.77
CA PRO A 621 22.95 -12.25 -9.15
C PRO A 621 22.31 -13.64 -9.21
N LEU A 622 21.29 -13.78 -10.06
CA LEU A 622 20.60 -15.06 -10.25
C LEU A 622 21.44 -16.12 -10.97
N ASP A 623 22.53 -15.74 -11.65
CA ASP A 623 23.50 -16.67 -12.27
C ASP A 623 24.79 -15.91 -12.66
N PRO A 624 25.97 -16.26 -12.11
CA PRO A 624 27.24 -15.59 -12.43
C PRO A 624 27.81 -15.92 -13.82
N SER A 625 27.19 -16.84 -14.59
CA SER A 625 27.64 -17.19 -15.95
C SER A 625 27.19 -16.22 -17.04
N ARG A 626 26.37 -15.21 -16.70
CA ARG A 626 25.85 -14.21 -17.66
C ARG A 626 26.59 -12.87 -17.53
N THR A 627 27.07 -12.37 -18.66
CA THR A 627 27.62 -11.02 -18.84
C THR A 627 26.47 -10.01 -18.90
N ASN A 628 26.00 -9.51 -17.75
CA ASN A 628 24.99 -8.44 -17.65
C ASN A 628 25.51 -7.25 -16.81
N PRO A 629 24.79 -6.11 -16.73
CA PRO A 629 25.26 -4.81 -16.21
C PRO A 629 25.95 -4.81 -14.85
N ALA A 630 26.57 -3.67 -14.51
CA ALA A 630 27.23 -3.49 -13.23
C ALA A 630 26.24 -3.78 -12.07
N PRO A 631 26.71 -4.44 -10.99
CA PRO A 631 25.86 -4.77 -9.86
C PRO A 631 25.41 -3.52 -9.09
N PRO A 632 24.29 -3.57 -8.36
CA PRO A 632 23.75 -2.40 -7.66
C PRO A 632 24.74 -1.73 -6.74
N ALA A 633 24.76 -0.40 -6.72
CA ALA A 633 25.70 0.40 -5.95
C ALA A 633 25.00 1.34 -4.95
N ASN A 634 25.78 1.90 -4.01
CA ASN A 634 25.33 2.93 -3.07
C ASN A 634 25.94 4.31 -3.38
N ASP A 635 25.70 5.27 -2.50
CA ASP A 635 26.21 6.64 -2.48
C ASP A 635 27.66 6.89 -2.95
N ASN A 636 28.55 5.91 -2.77
CA ASN A 636 29.98 6.02 -3.08
C ASN A 636 30.38 5.17 -4.30
N GLY A 637 29.41 4.67 -5.07
CA GLY A 637 29.62 3.69 -6.13
C GLY A 637 30.01 2.31 -5.60
N HIS A 638 29.83 2.02 -4.30
CA HIS A 638 30.18 0.72 -3.75
C HIS A 638 29.10 -0.30 -4.05
N VAL A 639 29.51 -1.43 -4.61
CA VAL A 639 28.63 -2.54 -4.91
C VAL A 639 27.96 -3.10 -3.65
N LEU A 640 26.63 -3.18 -3.68
CA LEU A 640 25.78 -3.83 -2.71
C LEU A 640 25.93 -5.35 -2.82
N THR A 641 26.90 -5.89 -2.09
CA THR A 641 27.21 -7.34 -2.10
C THR A 641 26.79 -8.08 -0.84
N ARG A 642 26.22 -7.39 0.15
CA ARG A 642 25.96 -7.96 1.47
C ARG A 642 24.96 -9.11 1.42
N GLY A 643 23.94 -9.03 0.57
CA GLY A 643 23.01 -10.13 0.33
C GLY A 643 23.70 -11.44 -0.07
N LYS A 644 24.86 -11.39 -0.77
CA LYS A 644 25.57 -12.59 -1.26
C LYS A 644 26.03 -13.51 -0.14
N LEU A 645 26.28 -12.96 1.05
CA LEU A 645 26.66 -13.75 2.23
C LEU A 645 25.56 -14.71 2.70
N PHE A 646 24.30 -14.45 2.32
CA PHE A 646 23.11 -15.15 2.79
C PHE A 646 22.33 -15.87 1.67
N GLY A 647 22.90 -15.94 0.46
CA GLY A 647 22.42 -16.80 -0.63
C GLY A 647 20.95 -16.56 -0.98
N GLU A 648 20.15 -17.62 -0.92
CA GLU A 648 18.73 -17.58 -1.30
C GLU A 648 17.89 -16.62 -0.42
N LEU A 649 18.34 -16.23 0.77
CA LEU A 649 17.56 -15.37 1.67
C LEU A 649 17.22 -14.01 1.03
N TYR A 650 18.21 -13.36 0.41
CA TYR A 650 18.09 -12.03 -0.21
C TYR A 650 18.21 -12.08 -1.74
N LYS A 651 18.06 -13.27 -2.33
CA LYS A 651 18.14 -13.43 -3.78
C LYS A 651 17.03 -12.67 -4.49
N GLY A 652 17.39 -11.85 -5.47
CA GLY A 652 16.42 -11.02 -6.17
C GLY A 652 16.02 -9.74 -5.44
N CYS A 653 16.45 -9.52 -4.19
CA CYS A 653 16.10 -8.32 -3.44
C CYS A 653 16.81 -7.08 -3.97
N ARG A 654 16.11 -5.94 -3.89
CA ARG A 654 16.56 -4.61 -4.31
C ARG A 654 16.51 -3.65 -3.14
N ALA A 655 17.50 -2.75 -3.03
CA ALA A 655 17.58 -1.76 -1.94
C ALA A 655 17.41 -2.37 -0.53
N THR A 656 17.89 -3.60 -0.31
CA THR A 656 17.61 -4.43 0.89
C THR A 656 18.06 -3.73 2.16
N GLY A 657 19.19 -3.02 2.10
CA GLY A 657 19.72 -2.26 3.23
C GLY A 657 18.84 -1.10 3.72
N ALA A 658 17.86 -0.66 2.92
CA ALA A 658 16.94 0.41 3.27
C ALA A 658 15.69 -0.08 4.02
N TRP A 659 15.11 -1.22 3.61
CA TRP A 659 13.83 -1.72 4.12
C TRP A 659 13.95 -2.93 5.08
N VAL A 660 15.02 -3.73 5.01
CA VAL A 660 15.32 -4.72 6.07
C VAL A 660 15.93 -3.99 7.26
N ARG A 661 15.18 -3.84 8.35
CA ARG A 661 15.52 -2.93 9.45
C ARG A 661 15.29 -3.57 10.82
N PRO A 662 16.15 -3.32 11.82
CA PRO A 662 15.87 -3.72 13.19
C PRO A 662 14.69 -2.92 13.75
N TYR A 663 13.85 -3.59 14.54
CA TYR A 663 12.75 -2.94 15.24
C TYR A 663 12.20 -3.83 16.36
N ALA A 664 11.41 -3.25 17.26
CA ALA A 664 10.70 -3.99 18.29
C ALA A 664 9.26 -4.32 17.87
N PRO A 665 8.98 -5.49 17.28
CA PRO A 665 7.61 -5.89 16.95
C PRO A 665 6.72 -5.99 18.18
N LYS A 666 7.28 -6.28 19.37
CA LYS A 666 6.55 -6.33 20.62
C LYS A 666 7.31 -5.60 21.72
N THR A 667 6.69 -4.60 22.32
CA THR A 667 7.27 -3.79 23.40
C THR A 667 6.49 -3.99 24.69
N ALA A 668 7.18 -4.43 25.75
CA ALA A 668 6.60 -4.59 27.08
C ALA A 668 6.53 -3.26 27.82
N GLY A 669 5.71 -2.34 27.31
CA GLY A 669 5.61 -0.98 27.81
C GLY A 669 5.18 0.01 26.73
N ASP A 670 5.27 1.30 27.05
CA ASP A 670 4.91 2.38 26.13
C ASP A 670 6.15 2.87 25.39
N PRO A 671 6.25 2.69 24.06
CA PRO A 671 7.36 3.24 23.31
C PRO A 671 7.41 4.76 23.39
N ILE A 672 8.61 5.29 23.56
CA ILE A 672 8.89 6.74 23.54
C ILE A 672 9.42 7.14 22.16
N GLY A 673 10.21 6.27 21.52
CA GLY A 673 10.70 6.46 20.17
C GLY A 673 11.72 5.40 19.76
N ALA A 674 11.89 5.24 18.45
CA ALA A 674 12.90 4.39 17.85
C ALA A 674 13.41 4.99 16.54
N GLU A 675 14.66 4.71 16.20
CA GLU A 675 15.26 5.12 14.93
C GLU A 675 16.37 4.15 14.54
N PHE A 676 16.46 3.79 13.26
CA PHE A 676 17.63 3.10 12.71
C PHE A 676 18.32 3.91 11.62
N ASN A 677 19.61 4.15 11.83
CA ASN A 677 20.52 4.74 10.88
C ASN A 677 21.19 3.63 10.05
N ALA A 678 20.65 3.38 8.85
CA ALA A 678 21.14 2.33 7.95
C ALA A 678 22.61 2.53 7.54
N HIS A 679 23.07 3.77 7.36
CA HIS A 679 24.45 4.08 6.97
C HIS A 679 25.47 3.79 8.06
N LYS A 680 25.06 3.78 9.34
CA LYS A 680 25.92 3.47 10.48
C LYS A 680 25.61 2.11 11.11
N ALA A 681 24.56 1.43 10.65
CA ALA A 681 24.00 0.23 11.29
C ALA A 681 23.74 0.44 12.79
N VAL A 682 23.18 1.59 13.17
CA VAL A 682 22.85 1.94 14.56
C VAL A 682 21.33 2.00 14.73
N TYR A 683 20.78 1.15 15.59
CA TYR A 683 19.38 1.17 16.02
C TYR A 683 19.30 1.68 17.44
N THR A 684 18.38 2.60 17.70
CA THR A 684 18.08 3.08 19.05
C THR A 684 16.60 2.92 19.34
N MET A 685 16.28 2.61 20.59
CA MET A 685 14.91 2.54 21.07
C MET A 685 14.83 2.98 22.52
N SER A 686 13.74 3.64 22.89
CA SER A 686 13.39 3.89 24.28
C SER A 686 11.92 3.65 24.56
N TYR A 687 11.60 3.16 25.74
CA TYR A 687 10.23 2.89 26.17
C TYR A 687 10.11 2.96 27.70
N THR A 688 8.89 3.20 28.17
CA THR A 688 8.55 3.12 29.59
C THR A 688 8.10 1.70 29.91
N ALA A 689 8.81 1.01 30.80
CA ALA A 689 8.57 -0.39 31.12
C ALA A 689 7.20 -0.62 31.78
N SER A 690 6.49 -1.67 31.34
CA SER A 690 5.18 -2.06 31.88
C SER A 690 5.26 -2.55 33.34
N ASP A 691 4.14 -2.54 34.04
CA ASP A 691 3.97 -3.17 35.36
C ASP A 691 3.37 -4.60 35.28
N GLY A 692 3.50 -5.23 34.10
CA GLY A 692 2.95 -6.53 33.77
C GLY A 692 3.33 -7.62 34.78
N LYS A 693 2.41 -8.56 35.06
CA LYS A 693 2.58 -9.56 36.13
C LYS A 693 3.29 -10.84 35.70
N THR A 694 3.16 -11.20 34.43
CA THR A 694 3.86 -12.35 33.84
C THR A 694 5.20 -11.92 33.26
N GLU A 695 6.15 -12.85 33.14
CA GLU A 695 7.42 -12.61 32.46
C GLU A 695 7.22 -12.08 31.04
N ILE A 696 6.37 -12.74 30.23
CA ILE A 696 6.10 -12.33 28.84
C ILE A 696 5.56 -10.90 28.72
N ALA A 697 4.67 -10.48 29.61
CA ALA A 697 4.17 -9.09 29.67
C ALA A 697 5.25 -8.05 30.03
N ARG A 698 6.42 -8.51 30.49
CA ARG A 698 7.62 -7.72 30.77
C ARG A 698 8.77 -8.01 29.79
N THR A 699 8.48 -8.70 28.69
CA THR A 699 9.46 -9.08 27.68
C THR A 699 9.24 -8.30 26.39
N THR A 700 10.18 -7.43 26.07
CA THR A 700 10.31 -6.75 24.77
C THR A 700 11.11 -7.63 23.82
N GLU A 701 10.63 -7.78 22.60
CA GLU A 701 11.26 -8.54 21.52
C GLU A 701 11.71 -7.56 20.43
N VAL A 702 12.99 -7.61 20.08
CA VAL A 702 13.61 -6.78 19.03
C VAL A 702 14.14 -7.68 17.93
N PHE A 703 13.61 -7.51 16.72
CA PHE A 703 14.12 -8.14 15.51
C PHE A 703 15.49 -7.56 15.16
N VAL A 704 16.48 -8.43 14.98
CA VAL A 704 17.86 -8.07 14.61
C VAL A 704 18.20 -8.70 13.25
N PRO A 705 18.20 -7.93 12.16
CA PRO A 705 18.44 -8.47 10.82
C PRO A 705 19.88 -8.95 10.63
N VAL A 706 20.06 -10.20 10.17
CA VAL A 706 21.38 -10.70 9.78
C VAL A 706 22.02 -9.82 8.70
N TYR A 707 21.18 -9.22 7.84
CA TYR A 707 21.61 -8.25 6.84
C TYR A 707 22.36 -7.05 7.42
N HIS A 708 22.22 -6.67 8.70
CA HIS A 708 22.99 -5.53 9.24
C HIS A 708 24.01 -5.94 10.31
N TYR A 709 23.78 -7.07 10.99
CA TYR A 709 24.50 -7.38 12.23
C TYR A 709 25.33 -8.67 12.18
N MET A 710 24.95 -9.69 11.40
CA MET A 710 25.68 -10.96 11.40
C MET A 710 27.09 -10.79 10.81
N ARG A 711 28.07 -11.51 11.39
CA ARG A 711 29.51 -11.43 11.05
C ARG A 711 30.12 -10.03 11.18
N ARG A 712 29.57 -9.20 12.08
CA ARG A 712 30.13 -7.90 12.45
C ARG A 712 30.29 -7.86 13.97
N ASP A 713 31.20 -7.04 14.44
CA ASP A 713 31.27 -6.74 15.86
C ASP A 713 30.06 -5.87 16.22
N VAL A 714 29.21 -6.36 17.11
CA VAL A 714 27.97 -5.69 17.50
C VAL A 714 28.10 -5.22 18.94
N THR A 715 27.80 -3.95 19.19
CA THR A 715 27.74 -3.39 20.55
C THR A 715 26.29 -3.14 20.93
N LEU A 716 25.84 -3.74 22.03
CA LEU A 716 24.58 -3.42 22.69
C LEU A 716 24.84 -2.54 23.90
N THR A 717 24.37 -1.30 23.86
CA THR A 717 24.35 -0.39 24.99
C THR A 717 22.93 -0.31 25.54
N TRP A 718 22.76 -0.36 26.86
CA TRP A 718 21.46 -0.25 27.48
C TRP A 718 21.52 0.52 28.81
N SER A 719 20.39 1.11 29.20
CA SER A 719 20.26 1.81 30.48
C SER A 719 18.84 1.79 31.01
N VAL A 720 18.72 1.89 32.33
CA VAL A 720 17.47 2.03 33.08
C VAL A 720 17.53 3.32 33.90
N ALA A 721 16.55 4.18 33.73
CA ALA A 721 16.43 5.45 34.45
C ALA A 721 15.02 5.63 35.04
N PRO A 722 14.85 6.40 36.13
CA PRO A 722 13.53 6.65 36.70
C PRO A 722 12.60 7.37 35.70
N GLY A 723 11.31 7.02 35.69
CA GLY A 723 10.29 7.69 34.86
C GLY A 723 9.76 8.99 35.48
N GLY A 724 9.42 9.99 34.64
CA GLY A 724 8.72 11.23 35.04
C GLY A 724 9.19 12.52 34.35
N ARG A 725 8.27 13.47 34.09
CA ARG A 725 8.50 14.79 33.45
C ARG A 725 9.26 15.83 34.32
N ARG A 726 10.11 15.42 35.26
CA ARG A 726 10.98 16.38 35.98
C ARG A 726 12.36 16.36 35.33
N LEU A 727 12.55 17.29 34.39
CA LEU A 727 13.85 17.69 33.86
C LEU A 727 14.74 18.19 35.01
N GLY A 728 15.61 17.30 35.47
CA GLY A 728 16.60 17.60 36.51
C GLY A 728 17.41 16.35 36.82
N ALA A 729 18.45 16.10 36.02
CA ALA A 729 19.47 15.06 36.20
C ALA A 729 18.99 13.75 36.87
N THR A 730 18.26 12.91 36.13
CA THR A 730 17.88 11.57 36.59
C THR A 730 19.13 10.69 36.66
N LYS A 731 19.57 10.37 37.89
CA LYS A 731 20.60 9.36 38.16
C LYS A 731 20.24 8.06 37.42
N MET A 732 21.17 7.52 36.62
CA MET A 732 20.99 6.18 36.03
C MET A 732 20.89 5.15 37.15
N LEU A 733 19.89 4.28 37.09
CA LEU A 733 19.67 3.23 38.08
C LEU A 733 20.55 2.01 37.77
N ASP A 734 20.68 1.69 36.50
CA ASP A 734 21.48 0.58 35.97
C ASP A 734 21.81 0.89 34.50
N GLY A 735 22.91 0.33 34.00
CA GLY A 735 23.32 0.52 32.60
C GLY A 735 24.70 -0.04 32.32
N ASN A 736 24.86 -0.65 31.15
CA ASN A 736 26.10 -1.26 30.73
C ASN A 736 26.18 -1.32 29.19
N TYR A 737 27.32 -1.78 28.68
CA TYR A 737 27.49 -2.17 27.28
C TYR A 737 28.02 -3.60 27.18
N HIS A 738 27.64 -4.28 26.09
CA HIS A 738 28.11 -5.62 25.77
C HIS A 738 28.60 -5.65 24.33
N LEU A 739 29.78 -6.22 24.12
CA LEU A 739 30.36 -6.44 22.80
C LEU A 739 30.17 -7.90 22.39
N PHE A 740 29.56 -8.11 21.24
CA PHE A 740 29.43 -9.40 20.57
C PHE A 740 30.46 -9.45 19.44
N SER A 741 31.33 -10.45 19.43
CA SER A 741 32.36 -10.57 18.39
C SER A 741 31.79 -11.18 17.10
N ALA A 742 32.26 -10.67 15.96
CA ALA A 742 31.99 -11.19 14.62
C ALA A 742 32.37 -12.67 14.40
N ALA A 743 33.25 -13.23 15.25
CA ALA A 743 33.85 -14.55 15.02
C ALA A 743 32.94 -15.72 15.45
N ASP A 744 32.16 -15.55 16.51
CA ASP A 744 31.49 -16.68 17.16
C ASP A 744 29.97 -16.73 16.89
N ASP A 745 29.32 -15.60 16.56
CA ASP A 745 27.87 -15.47 16.37
C ASP A 745 27.06 -16.27 17.44
N ALA A 746 27.63 -16.38 18.65
CA ALA A 746 27.15 -17.26 19.69
C ALA A 746 26.02 -16.57 20.48
N PRO A 747 24.98 -17.32 20.92
CA PRO A 747 23.95 -16.76 21.76
C PRO A 747 24.52 -16.17 23.05
N PHE A 748 24.06 -14.99 23.41
CA PHE A 748 24.44 -14.30 24.63
C PHE A 748 23.25 -14.22 25.58
N ARG A 749 23.50 -14.43 26.86
CA ARG A 749 22.54 -14.22 27.94
C ARG A 749 23.19 -13.43 29.06
N TYR A 750 22.54 -12.36 29.47
CA TYR A 750 22.94 -11.54 30.59
C TYR A 750 21.80 -11.42 31.58
N LYS A 751 22.12 -11.66 32.86
CA LYS A 751 21.24 -11.35 33.98
C LYS A 751 21.89 -10.21 34.75
N GLY A 752 21.19 -9.08 34.85
CA GLY A 752 21.65 -7.86 35.51
C GLY A 752 22.30 -8.10 36.87
N GLY A 753 23.42 -7.43 37.14
CA GLY A 753 24.07 -7.44 38.46
C GLY A 753 23.18 -6.82 39.54
N ASP A 754 22.44 -5.76 39.18
CA ASP A 754 21.53 -5.02 40.07
C ASP A 754 20.06 -5.48 39.97
N GLY A 755 19.77 -6.41 39.05
CA GLY A 755 18.49 -7.09 38.92
C GLY A 755 17.35 -6.28 38.28
N TYR A 756 17.65 -5.34 37.37
CA TYR A 756 16.62 -4.62 36.60
C TYR A 756 16.23 -5.31 35.29
N LEU A 757 17.20 -5.90 34.59
CA LEU A 757 17.00 -6.47 33.25
C LEU A 757 17.69 -7.83 33.10
N GLU A 758 17.10 -8.65 32.23
CA GLU A 758 17.68 -9.83 31.62
C GLU A 758 17.67 -9.64 30.10
N LEU A 759 18.81 -9.91 29.46
CA LEU A 759 19.01 -9.75 28.02
C LEU A 759 19.36 -11.11 27.41
N GLN A 760 18.74 -11.44 26.28
CA GLN A 760 19.11 -12.60 25.48
C GLN A 760 19.24 -12.19 24.02
N TYR A 761 20.41 -12.40 23.44
CA TYR A 761 20.71 -12.07 22.05
C TYR A 761 21.06 -13.35 21.29
N ASP A 762 20.40 -13.58 20.17
CA ASP A 762 20.70 -14.68 19.25
C ASP A 762 20.51 -14.19 17.81
N ILE A 763 21.63 -14.00 17.11
CA ILE A 763 21.62 -13.52 15.72
C ILE A 763 21.09 -14.57 14.73
N ARG A 764 21.17 -15.86 15.05
CA ARG A 764 20.63 -16.94 14.21
C ARG A 764 19.10 -16.98 14.26
N GLN A 765 18.55 -16.63 15.43
CA GLN A 765 17.12 -16.37 15.62
C GLN A 765 16.71 -14.95 15.19
N GLN A 766 17.68 -14.08 14.88
CA GLN A 766 17.46 -12.66 14.55
C GLN A 766 16.72 -11.91 15.67
N MET A 767 17.12 -12.15 16.92
CA MET A 767 16.36 -11.69 18.08
C MET A 767 17.27 -11.12 19.18
N LEU A 768 16.83 -9.99 19.75
CA LEU A 768 17.21 -9.53 21.06
C LEU A 768 15.96 -9.48 21.95
N THR A 769 15.99 -10.21 23.05
CA THR A 769 14.95 -10.20 24.08
C THR A 769 15.41 -9.38 25.27
N VAL A 770 14.56 -8.47 25.74
CA VAL A 770 14.78 -7.63 26.91
C VAL A 770 13.66 -7.87 27.90
N THR A 771 13.93 -8.62 28.95
CA THR A 771 12.98 -8.92 30.02
C THR A 771 13.29 -8.05 31.23
N HIS A 772 12.37 -7.17 31.61
CA HIS A 772 12.52 -6.33 32.80
C HIS A 772 11.91 -6.97 34.04
N THR A 773 12.50 -6.69 35.20
CA THR A 773 11.95 -7.13 36.49
C THR A 773 10.88 -6.16 36.98
N GLU A 774 10.10 -6.56 37.98
CA GLU A 774 9.09 -5.69 38.58
C GLU A 774 9.69 -4.38 39.16
N LYS A 775 10.98 -4.39 39.53
CA LYS A 775 11.69 -3.18 39.99
C LYS A 775 11.83 -2.12 38.91
N ALA A 776 11.85 -2.53 37.64
CA ALA A 776 11.99 -1.62 36.50
C ALA A 776 10.63 -1.06 36.04
N ALA A 777 9.50 -1.50 36.61
CA ALA A 777 8.18 -1.00 36.22
C ALA A 777 8.11 0.53 36.31
N GLY A 778 7.64 1.19 35.24
CA GLY A 778 7.58 2.65 35.14
C GLY A 778 8.93 3.34 34.91
N CYS A 779 10.05 2.61 34.85
CA CYS A 779 11.34 3.16 34.44
C CYS A 779 11.41 3.32 32.92
N VAL A 780 12.28 4.22 32.48
CA VAL A 780 12.64 4.34 31.06
C VAL A 780 13.80 3.41 30.76
N ILE A 781 13.59 2.48 29.83
CA ILE A 781 14.62 1.61 29.27
C ILE A 781 15.07 2.21 27.95
N LYS A 782 16.38 2.34 27.76
CA LYS A 782 16.99 2.72 26.47
C LYS A 782 17.88 1.61 25.98
N LEU A 783 17.83 1.35 24.67
CA LEU A 783 18.62 0.35 23.96
C LEU A 783 19.28 0.99 22.76
N GLU A 784 20.53 0.62 22.49
CA GLU A 784 21.26 0.94 21.27
C GLU A 784 21.98 -0.32 20.77
N LEU A 785 21.70 -0.73 19.53
CA LEU A 785 22.46 -1.76 18.82
C LEU A 785 23.26 -1.09 17.71
N SER A 786 24.58 -1.18 17.78
CA SER A 786 25.49 -0.70 16.73
C SER A 786 26.33 -1.85 16.17
N ALA A 787 26.61 -1.83 14.87
CA ALA A 787 27.54 -2.78 14.25
C ALA A 787 28.74 -2.04 13.65
N THR A 788 29.94 -2.56 13.88
CA THR A 788 31.14 -2.07 13.19
C THR A 788 31.01 -2.45 11.71
N LEU A 789 30.79 -1.46 10.87
CA LEU A 789 30.81 -1.66 9.42
C LEU A 789 32.21 -2.07 9.00
N GLU A 790 32.31 -3.04 8.10
CA GLU A 790 33.59 -3.37 7.48
C GLU A 790 34.22 -2.09 6.91
N PRO A 791 35.52 -1.83 7.15
CA PRO A 791 36.18 -0.67 6.55
C PRO A 791 35.94 -0.73 5.05
N SER A 792 35.59 0.43 4.46
CA SER A 792 35.28 0.54 3.04
C SER A 792 36.32 -0.24 2.24
N THR A 793 35.86 -1.23 1.48
CA THR A 793 36.71 -2.02 0.60
C THR A 793 37.13 -1.15 -0.59
N ALA A 794 37.96 -0.14 -0.34
CA ALA A 794 38.95 0.28 -1.30
C ALA A 794 39.79 -0.96 -1.66
N PRO A 795 40.29 -1.05 -2.89
CA PRO A 795 40.50 -2.33 -3.52
C PRO A 795 41.50 -3.20 -2.75
N TRP A 796 41.01 -4.37 -2.31
CA TRP A 796 41.63 -5.31 -1.38
C TRP A 796 42.98 -5.90 -1.86
N TRP A 797 43.49 -5.49 -3.03
CA TRP A 797 44.78 -5.88 -3.58
C TRP A 797 45.96 -5.15 -2.92
N GLY A 798 45.79 -3.91 -2.46
CA GLY A 798 46.89 -3.13 -1.87
C GLY A 798 47.33 -3.61 -0.47
N TRP A 799 46.38 -4.11 0.34
CA TRP A 799 46.65 -4.50 1.73
C TRP A 799 47.28 -5.89 1.88
N ARG A 800 47.02 -6.80 0.93
CA ARG A 800 47.69 -8.11 0.91
C ARG A 800 49.16 -7.97 0.47
N TRP A 801 49.44 -7.04 -0.45
CA TRP A 801 50.82 -6.66 -0.81
C TRP A 801 51.56 -6.00 0.36
N MET A 802 50.94 -5.03 1.04
CA MET A 802 51.59 -4.39 2.20
C MET A 802 51.84 -5.37 3.35
N ARG A 803 50.92 -6.29 3.67
CA ARG A 803 51.18 -7.30 4.72
C ARG A 803 52.31 -8.26 4.37
N VAL A 804 52.47 -8.65 3.10
CA VAL A 804 53.58 -9.52 2.64
C VAL A 804 54.90 -8.74 2.55
N PHE A 805 54.86 -7.46 2.18
CA PHE A 805 56.06 -6.61 2.09
C PHE A 805 56.62 -6.26 3.48
N PHE A 806 55.74 -5.97 4.46
CA PHE A 806 56.17 -5.64 5.84
C PHE A 806 56.45 -6.86 6.72
N SER A 807 55.92 -8.05 6.42
CA SER A 807 56.32 -9.29 7.12
C SER A 807 57.69 -9.82 6.70
N SER A 808 58.33 -9.19 5.70
CA SER A 808 59.66 -9.55 5.20
C SER A 808 60.79 -8.70 5.81
N PHE A 809 60.46 -7.77 6.71
CA PHE A 809 61.39 -6.80 7.31
C PHE A 809 61.37 -6.78 8.86
N VAL A 810 60.74 -7.77 9.51
CA VAL A 810 60.75 -7.94 10.97
C VAL A 810 61.26 -9.33 11.34
#